data_AF-A0A813JA35-F1
#
_entry.id   AF-A0A813JA35-F1
#
_cell.length_a   1.000
_cell.length_b   1.000
_cell.length_c   1.000
_cell.angle_alpha   90.00
_cell.angle_beta   90.00
_cell.angle_gamma   90.00
#
_symmetry.space_group_name_H-M   'P 1'
#
loop_
_entity.id
_entity.type
_entity.pdbx_description
1 polymer ?
#
loop_
_entity_poly.entity_id
_entity_poly.type
_entity_poly.pdbx_seq_one_letter_code
_entity_poly.pdbx_strand_id
1 'polypeptide(L)'
;MAEAFRARARIEQLQAKLKMALFCKDLLVLRAAIKECQAAGLPARELAEAVVATGDIERMLSSLKASVMTKNLEDLSATLERCRAFGLPNSEHGLREAVSAIAYVEQLQAKLKSSVDTMDIKVLSAALKECQDAHLPEVYLAEALDVKQYIQQLLADLQTGINSCDIAVLDAAIEQCQAAGLPERELKKALVAKDIIEQLLSKLQTCIDQKDIQALSDAIEKCQSAGLPEGDVAQALEAKCSIERMLANLQMGIDRLDIEFLNAAIQECQAASLPESNLQAAFAAKARIQQLLAELMACIHQKGIHDLSGAIEKCRQNGLPERYVAEALFAQQTIEETLAKLQLGIDQQDIEILDAAIQGCQMAGLPESDLQEALAAKAHIQQLLTDLEACAGRKDSQALSASIEQCRQNGLPERYVAEALLAQQTIEDALAELQLGIDHRDIEMLDAAIQACQTAGLPESDVQEALAAKAHIQQLLTEGEECAGRKDIQALNASIEKCRENGLPERYLAEALLIRQSIEELLARLQVGIDQKDIEVLNRAIKECQGMPESSLQAAFAAVSHIQQLLAELTACIQQKSIQALCTAIKKCRQYGLPERDLEQALATQCHIEELLAKLKLGVDQSDLEVLSSAIQECQTAGLPESDLLEAFAAEANIEQLLADLKAATGQKDIQALNRAIAKCRHAGLPERDMMEALETKLKIMELLGRLQMGVNRKDLEVLSIAIQ
;
A
#
# COMPACT_ATOMS: atom_id res chain seq x y z
N MET A 1 24.13 195.13 24.14
CA MET A 1 22.84 194.65 24.70
C MET A 1 22.03 193.79 23.73
N ALA A 2 21.89 194.14 22.44
CA ALA A 2 21.10 193.34 21.49
C ALA A 2 21.62 191.91 21.25
N GLU A 3 22.94 191.67 21.32
CA GLU A 3 23.52 190.33 21.17
C GLU A 3 23.27 189.41 22.37
N ALA A 4 23.26 189.95 23.60
CA ALA A 4 22.97 189.18 24.80
C ALA A 4 21.50 188.68 24.83
N PHE A 5 20.57 189.46 24.27
CA PHE A 5 19.16 189.06 24.15
C PHE A 5 18.94 187.95 23.11
N ARG A 6 19.65 188.01 21.97
CA ARG A 6 19.62 186.93 20.96
C ARG A 6 20.24 185.62 21.48
N ALA A 7 21.33 185.71 22.26
CA ALA A 7 21.93 184.54 22.89
C ALA A 7 20.97 183.87 23.90
N ARG A 8 20.29 184.66 24.73
CA ARG A 8 19.32 184.14 25.71
C ARG A 8 18.09 183.50 25.06
N ALA A 9 17.51 184.13 24.02
CA ALA A 9 16.40 183.55 23.27
C ALA A 9 16.78 182.24 22.56
N ARG A 10 18.03 182.14 22.06
CA ARG A 10 18.54 180.91 21.45
C ARG A 10 18.74 179.80 22.48
N ILE A 11 19.19 180.11 23.70
CA ILE A 11 19.28 179.15 24.81
C ILE A 11 17.89 178.66 25.22
N GLU A 12 16.90 179.53 25.39
CA GLU A 12 15.52 179.12 25.72
C GLU A 12 14.90 178.25 24.61
N GLN A 13 15.16 178.59 23.34
CA GLN A 13 14.72 177.77 22.22
C GLN A 13 15.39 176.39 22.20
N LEU A 14 16.68 176.33 22.56
CA LEU A 14 17.41 175.07 22.67
C LEU A 14 16.97 174.25 23.89
N GLN A 15 16.66 174.89 25.02
CA GLN A 15 16.05 174.22 26.19
C GLN A 15 14.66 173.67 25.86
N ALA A 16 13.84 174.39 25.11
CA ALA A 16 12.55 173.90 24.64
C ALA A 16 12.70 172.71 23.68
N LYS A 17 13.67 172.76 22.75
CA LYS A 17 14.03 171.63 21.89
C LYS A 17 14.56 170.43 22.69
N LEU A 18 15.39 170.65 23.71
CA LEU A 18 15.91 169.59 24.58
C LEU A 18 14.81 168.94 25.42
N LYS A 19 13.86 169.74 25.94
CA LYS A 19 12.67 169.23 26.64
C LYS A 19 11.74 168.45 25.70
N MET A 20 11.55 168.92 24.48
CA MET A 20 10.79 168.18 23.46
C MET A 20 11.50 166.89 23.08
N ALA A 21 12.82 166.90 22.92
CA ALA A 21 13.60 165.70 22.66
C ALA A 21 13.49 164.70 23.83
N LEU A 22 13.68 165.15 25.08
CA LEU A 22 13.45 164.38 26.31
C LEU A 22 12.04 163.79 26.39
N PHE A 23 11.03 164.52 25.93
CA PHE A 23 9.65 164.06 25.91
C PHE A 23 9.41 163.01 24.81
N CYS A 24 9.96 163.21 23.61
CA CYS A 24 9.82 162.28 22.49
C CYS A 24 10.62 160.99 22.67
N LYS A 25 11.62 160.98 23.55
CA LYS A 25 12.46 159.82 23.89
C LYS A 25 13.06 159.09 22.68
N ASP A 26 13.19 159.79 21.56
CA ASP A 26 13.85 159.30 20.35
C ASP A 26 15.36 159.53 20.52
N LEU A 27 16.14 158.45 20.46
CA LEU A 27 17.58 158.49 20.72
C LEU A 27 18.32 159.44 19.76
N LEU A 28 17.91 159.48 18.48
CA LEU A 28 18.54 160.32 17.48
C LEU A 28 18.22 161.79 17.73
N VAL A 29 16.95 162.09 18.07
CA VAL A 29 16.50 163.45 18.39
C VAL A 29 17.13 163.94 19.69
N LEU A 30 17.25 163.10 20.72
CA LEU A 30 17.97 163.42 21.97
C LEU A 30 19.45 163.71 21.71
N ARG A 31 20.16 162.83 21.00
CA ARG A 31 21.59 163.01 20.70
C ARG A 31 21.84 164.29 19.89
N ALA A 32 20.98 164.59 18.91
CA ALA A 32 21.06 165.82 18.12
C ALA A 32 20.82 167.06 18.99
N ALA A 33 19.77 167.06 19.82
CA ALA A 33 19.45 168.16 20.73
C ALA A 33 20.54 168.39 21.79
N ILE A 34 21.12 167.32 22.36
CA ILE A 34 22.25 167.40 23.30
C ILE A 34 23.47 168.03 22.62
N LYS A 35 23.83 167.60 21.40
CA LYS A 35 24.95 168.19 20.65
C LYS A 35 24.72 169.66 20.32
N GLU A 36 23.52 170.03 19.88
CA GLU A 36 23.16 171.44 19.62
C GLU A 36 23.24 172.29 20.89
N CYS A 37 22.77 171.77 22.03
CA CYS A 37 22.81 172.45 23.31
C CYS A 37 24.25 172.57 23.88
N GLN A 38 25.09 171.54 23.71
CA GLN A 38 26.51 171.58 24.07
C GLN A 38 27.28 172.62 23.25
N ALA A 39 27.06 172.65 21.93
CA ALA A 39 27.69 173.62 21.03
C ALA A 39 27.29 175.07 21.34
N ALA A 40 26.09 175.27 21.93
CA ALA A 40 25.60 176.57 22.37
C ALA A 40 26.08 176.98 23.78
N GLY A 41 26.87 176.14 24.46
CA GLY A 41 27.45 176.45 25.77
C GLY A 41 26.48 176.33 26.94
N LEU A 42 25.40 175.53 26.83
CA LEU A 42 24.54 175.26 27.98
C LEU A 42 25.32 174.58 29.11
N PRO A 43 25.06 174.95 30.38
CA PRO A 43 25.75 174.38 31.51
C PRO A 43 25.46 172.88 31.63
N ALA A 44 26.49 172.11 31.97
CA ALA A 44 26.42 170.65 32.08
C ALA A 44 25.27 170.14 32.97
N ARG A 45 24.84 170.95 33.95
CA ARG A 45 23.72 170.63 34.85
C ARG A 45 22.38 170.52 34.12
N GLU A 46 22.14 171.32 33.08
CA GLU A 46 20.89 171.29 32.30
C GLU A 46 20.90 170.17 31.24
N LEU A 47 22.08 169.71 30.84
CA LEU A 47 22.27 168.58 29.94
C LEU A 47 22.28 167.23 30.66
N ALA A 48 22.49 167.20 31.97
CA ALA A 48 22.65 165.98 32.75
C ALA A 48 21.45 165.02 32.64
N GLU A 49 20.23 165.55 32.72
CA GLU A 49 19.01 164.74 32.58
C GLU A 49 18.87 164.11 31.20
N ALA A 50 19.20 164.86 30.13
CA ALA A 50 19.19 164.35 28.76
C ALA A 50 20.28 163.29 28.52
N VAL A 51 21.48 163.48 29.07
CA VAL A 51 22.58 162.50 28.96
C VAL A 51 22.25 161.19 29.70
N VAL A 52 21.66 161.28 30.90
CA VAL A 52 21.21 160.10 31.65
C VAL A 52 20.11 159.36 30.88
N ALA A 53 19.09 160.08 30.38
CA ALA A 53 18.04 159.48 29.56
C ALA A 53 18.58 158.79 28.30
N THR A 54 19.60 159.38 27.65
CA THR A 54 20.26 158.77 26.48
C THR A 54 20.96 157.46 26.86
N GLY A 55 21.71 157.44 27.98
CA GLY A 55 22.40 156.25 28.46
C GLY A 55 21.45 155.12 28.89
N ASP A 56 20.30 155.46 29.48
CA ASP A 56 19.30 154.48 29.86
C ASP A 56 18.59 153.88 28.62
N ILE A 57 18.30 154.70 27.60
CA ILE A 57 17.80 154.22 26.29
C ILE A 57 18.82 153.29 25.62
N GLU A 58 20.10 153.65 25.61
CA GLU A 58 21.16 152.82 25.03
C GLU A 58 21.35 151.49 25.77
N ARG A 59 21.25 151.49 27.11
CA ARG A 59 21.26 150.25 27.90
C ARG A 59 20.06 149.37 27.59
N MET A 60 18.85 149.95 27.45
CA MET A 60 17.67 149.17 27.09
C MET A 60 17.73 148.63 25.66
N LEU A 61 18.20 149.41 24.69
CA LEU A 61 18.40 148.93 23.32
C LEU A 61 19.50 147.86 23.24
N SER A 62 20.55 147.97 24.05
CA SER A 62 21.59 146.93 24.18
C SER A 62 21.03 145.66 24.83
N SER A 63 20.20 145.80 25.86
CA SER A 63 19.47 144.68 26.48
C SER A 63 18.49 144.05 25.50
N LEU A 64 17.78 144.85 24.70
CA LEU A 64 16.84 144.37 23.69
C LEU A 64 17.59 143.63 22.59
N LYS A 65 18.73 144.16 22.12
CA LYS A 65 19.59 143.48 21.15
C LYS A 65 20.15 142.17 21.69
N ALA A 66 20.54 142.13 22.97
CA ALA A 66 20.96 140.89 23.63
C ALA A 66 19.82 139.87 23.67
N SER A 67 18.61 140.29 24.07
CA SER A 67 17.43 139.42 24.07
C SER A 67 17.04 138.95 22.66
N VAL A 68 17.17 139.80 21.63
CA VAL A 68 16.95 139.42 20.21
C VAL A 68 17.93 138.34 19.77
N MET A 69 19.17 138.41 20.25
CA MET A 69 20.19 137.40 19.96
C MET A 69 19.96 136.09 20.70
N THR A 70 19.44 136.12 21.94
CA THR A 70 19.11 134.90 22.69
C THR A 70 17.82 134.23 22.20
N LYS A 71 16.96 134.96 21.49
CA LYS A 71 15.67 134.47 20.94
C LYS A 71 14.77 133.78 21.98
N ASN A 72 15.00 134.04 23.26
CA ASN A 72 14.14 133.58 24.34
C ASN A 72 12.90 134.48 24.35
N LEU A 73 11.73 133.90 24.08
CA LEU A 73 10.49 134.64 23.90
C LEU A 73 10.06 135.35 25.20
N GLU A 74 10.33 134.76 26.36
CA GLU A 74 10.07 135.36 27.68
C GLU A 74 10.99 136.56 27.94
N ASP A 75 12.29 136.42 27.69
CA ASP A 75 13.24 137.52 27.86
C ASP A 75 12.96 138.64 26.85
N LEU A 76 12.62 138.28 25.60
CA LEU A 76 12.37 139.24 24.52
C LEU A 76 11.09 140.03 24.78
N SER A 77 10.00 139.35 25.15
CA SER A 77 8.73 140.00 25.51
C SER A 77 8.87 140.87 26.75
N ALA A 78 9.53 140.39 27.81
CA ALA A 78 9.76 141.18 29.02
C ALA A 78 10.68 142.40 28.77
N THR A 79 11.64 142.29 27.85
CA THR A 79 12.50 143.42 27.47
C THR A 79 11.76 144.42 26.59
N LEU A 80 10.90 143.94 25.68
CA LEU A 80 10.00 144.77 24.87
C LEU A 80 8.98 145.52 25.72
N GLU A 81 8.37 144.86 26.70
CA GLU A 81 7.44 145.48 27.65
C GLU A 81 8.14 146.56 28.48
N ARG A 82 9.37 146.30 28.96
CA ARG A 82 10.20 147.32 29.63
C ARG A 82 10.51 148.51 28.70
N CYS A 83 10.83 148.25 27.43
CA CYS A 83 11.04 149.31 26.44
C CYS A 83 9.76 150.13 26.18
N ARG A 84 8.60 149.48 26.10
CA ARG A 84 7.29 150.13 25.94
C ARG A 84 6.89 150.94 27.16
N ALA A 85 7.06 150.38 28.37
CA ALA A 85 6.79 151.06 29.63
C ALA A 85 7.70 152.28 29.82
N PHE A 86 8.93 152.24 29.30
CA PHE A 86 9.82 153.39 29.26
C PHE A 86 9.37 154.48 28.26
N GLY A 87 8.41 154.19 27.38
CA GLY A 87 7.88 155.12 26.39
C GLY A 87 8.77 155.27 25.15
N LEU A 88 9.56 154.26 24.81
CA LEU A 88 10.31 154.25 23.55
C LEU A 88 9.33 154.21 22.36
N PRO A 89 9.52 155.04 21.33
CA PRO A 89 8.63 155.08 20.19
C PRO A 89 8.75 153.80 19.34
N ASN A 90 7.62 153.25 18.89
CA ASN A 90 7.57 152.04 18.05
C ASN A 90 8.27 152.20 16.68
N SER A 91 8.75 153.40 16.34
CA SER A 91 9.56 153.68 15.16
C SER A 91 11.05 153.33 15.32
N GLU A 92 11.52 153.07 16.55
CA GLU A 92 12.87 152.59 16.83
C GLU A 92 13.11 151.23 16.13
N HIS A 93 14.18 151.16 15.33
CA HIS A 93 14.53 149.98 14.54
C HIS A 93 14.64 148.72 15.40
N GLY A 94 15.25 148.83 16.58
CA GLY A 94 15.42 147.70 17.51
C GLY A 94 14.10 147.13 18.02
N LEU A 95 13.07 147.97 18.21
CA LEU A 95 11.73 147.55 18.62
C LEU A 95 10.99 146.82 17.50
N ARG A 96 11.08 147.30 16.24
CA ARG A 96 10.52 146.59 15.08
C ARG A 96 11.19 145.25 14.84
N GLU A 97 12.51 145.21 14.93
CA GLU A 97 13.29 143.98 14.75
C GLU A 97 12.92 142.95 15.82
N ALA A 98 12.81 143.35 17.09
CA ALA A 98 12.37 142.48 18.17
C ALA A 98 10.92 141.98 17.99
N VAL A 99 9.97 142.82 17.57
CA VAL A 99 8.59 142.39 17.29
C VAL A 99 8.53 141.41 16.12
N SER A 100 9.31 141.63 15.05
CA SER A 100 9.41 140.69 13.94
C SER A 100 10.05 139.36 14.35
N ALA A 101 11.01 139.39 15.27
CA ALA A 101 11.63 138.20 15.83
C ALA A 101 10.65 137.39 16.70
N ILE A 102 9.78 138.04 17.51
CA ILE A 102 8.69 137.32 18.21
C ILE A 102 7.77 136.62 17.22
N ALA A 103 7.23 137.36 16.25
CA ALA A 103 6.27 136.80 15.30
C ALA A 103 6.86 135.62 14.52
N TYR A 104 8.15 135.68 14.18
CA TYR A 104 8.85 134.59 13.52
C TYR A 104 9.06 133.37 14.44
N VAL A 105 9.44 133.58 15.71
CA VAL A 105 9.58 132.49 16.69
C VAL A 105 8.23 131.84 17.00
N GLU A 106 7.16 132.63 17.15
CA GLU A 106 5.79 132.12 17.34
C GLU A 106 5.31 131.31 16.13
N GLN A 107 5.61 131.77 14.90
CA GLN A 107 5.30 131.03 13.68
C GLN A 107 6.04 129.69 13.63
N LEU A 108 7.33 129.67 14.01
CA LEU A 108 8.12 128.44 14.07
C LEU A 108 7.61 127.50 15.17
N GLN A 109 7.22 128.01 16.33
CA GLN A 109 6.58 127.21 17.39
C GLN A 109 5.24 126.63 16.96
N ALA A 110 4.39 127.41 16.29
CA ALA A 110 3.13 126.91 15.75
C ALA A 110 3.34 125.85 14.66
N LYS A 111 4.36 126.03 13.81
CA LYS A 111 4.76 125.04 12.81
C LYS A 111 5.33 123.78 13.46
N LEU A 112 6.14 123.92 14.50
CA LEU A 112 6.70 122.80 15.25
C LEU A 112 5.58 122.02 15.97
N LYS A 113 4.66 122.72 16.63
CA LYS A 113 3.50 122.13 17.30
C LYS A 113 2.58 121.38 16.34
N SER A 114 2.19 122.01 15.22
CA SER A 114 1.41 121.33 14.19
C SER A 114 2.16 120.13 13.59
N SER A 115 3.49 120.19 13.49
CA SER A 115 4.29 119.05 13.03
C SER A 115 4.31 117.90 14.06
N VAL A 116 4.39 118.23 15.35
CA VAL A 116 4.24 117.27 16.46
C VAL A 116 2.86 116.62 16.41
N ASP A 117 1.80 117.42 16.24
CA ASP A 117 0.42 116.92 16.17
C ASP A 117 0.19 116.00 14.96
N THR A 118 0.87 116.24 13.84
CA THR A 118 0.76 115.37 12.64
C THR A 118 1.50 114.04 12.75
N MET A 119 2.43 113.90 13.70
CA MET A 119 3.29 112.71 13.86
C MET A 119 4.02 112.26 12.58
N ASP A 120 4.16 113.13 11.57
CA ASP A 120 4.92 112.83 10.34
C ASP A 120 6.39 113.16 10.59
N ILE A 121 7.23 112.13 10.63
CA ILE A 121 8.65 112.25 10.92
C ILE A 121 9.39 113.18 9.94
N LYS A 122 8.96 113.27 8.68
CA LYS A 122 9.58 114.13 7.67
C LYS A 122 9.19 115.58 7.90
N VAL A 123 7.92 115.83 8.17
CA VAL A 123 7.41 117.17 8.49
C VAL A 123 8.03 117.68 9.80
N LEU A 124 8.04 116.84 10.84
CA LEU A 124 8.65 117.14 12.14
C LEU A 124 10.16 117.36 12.04
N SER A 125 10.89 116.53 11.27
CA SER A 125 12.33 116.72 11.07
C SER A 125 12.65 117.99 10.29
N ALA A 126 11.82 118.36 9.31
CA ALA A 126 11.98 119.61 8.57
C ALA A 126 11.71 120.83 9.47
N ALA A 127 10.64 120.78 10.27
CA ALA A 127 10.32 121.85 11.23
C ALA A 127 11.41 121.99 12.31
N LEU A 128 11.89 120.88 12.88
CA LEU A 128 13.01 120.88 13.83
C LEU A 128 14.28 121.50 13.22
N LYS A 129 14.62 121.14 11.97
CA LYS A 129 15.77 121.71 11.28
C LYS A 129 15.62 123.21 11.06
N GLU A 130 14.44 123.67 10.63
CA GLU A 130 14.15 125.09 10.44
C GLU A 130 14.23 125.87 11.77
N CYS A 131 13.77 125.27 12.88
CA CYS A 131 13.93 125.86 14.21
C CYS A 131 15.39 125.86 14.70
N GLN A 132 16.18 124.83 14.38
CA GLN A 132 17.61 124.76 14.68
C GLN A 132 18.43 125.78 13.88
N ASP A 133 18.16 125.90 12.58
CA ASP A 133 18.75 126.90 11.68
C ASP A 133 18.38 128.33 12.13
N ALA A 134 17.20 128.49 12.73
CA ALA A 134 16.76 129.71 13.39
C ALA A 134 17.32 129.90 14.81
N HIS A 135 18.16 129.00 15.33
CA HIS A 135 18.76 129.06 16.67
C HIS A 135 17.75 129.25 17.81
N LEU A 136 16.60 128.56 17.75
CA LEU A 136 15.67 128.52 18.88
C LEU A 136 16.32 127.81 20.08
N PRO A 137 16.06 128.27 21.33
CA PRO A 137 16.50 127.58 22.53
C PRO A 137 16.07 126.11 22.59
N GLU A 138 16.93 125.22 23.09
CA GLU A 138 16.68 123.77 23.19
C GLU A 138 15.39 123.43 23.96
N VAL A 139 14.99 124.27 24.92
CA VAL A 139 13.75 124.10 25.70
C VAL A 139 12.52 124.03 24.77
N TYR A 140 12.51 124.77 23.67
CA TYR A 140 11.40 124.73 22.70
C TYR A 140 11.50 123.57 21.70
N LEU A 141 12.64 122.88 21.65
CA LEU A 141 12.88 121.75 20.76
C LEU A 141 12.71 120.40 21.47
N ALA A 142 12.83 120.36 22.81
CA ALA A 142 12.85 119.13 23.60
C ALA A 142 11.64 118.22 23.34
N GLU A 143 10.41 118.75 23.47
CA GLU A 143 9.18 117.98 23.24
C GLU A 143 9.14 117.39 21.82
N ALA A 144 9.50 118.18 20.82
CA ALA A 144 9.53 117.74 19.43
C ALA A 144 10.64 116.71 19.14
N LEU A 145 11.77 116.78 19.84
CA LEU A 145 12.84 115.78 19.76
C LEU A 145 12.43 114.46 20.41
N ASP A 146 11.79 114.51 21.57
CA ASP A 146 11.25 113.33 22.26
C ASP A 146 10.20 112.63 21.38
N VAL A 147 9.28 113.40 20.79
CA VAL A 147 8.28 112.89 19.84
C VAL A 147 8.95 112.29 18.61
N LYS A 148 9.98 112.93 18.05
CA LYS A 148 10.74 112.38 16.93
C LYS A 148 11.40 111.05 17.29
N GLN A 149 12.04 110.95 18.45
CA GLN A 149 12.69 109.72 18.90
C GLN A 149 11.66 108.61 19.15
N TYR A 150 10.50 108.95 19.70
CA TYR A 150 9.39 108.03 19.87
C TYR A 150 8.85 107.50 18.53
N ILE A 151 8.64 108.38 17.53
CA ILE A 151 8.24 107.95 16.17
C ILE A 151 9.33 107.05 15.55
N GLN A 152 10.61 107.37 15.73
CA GLN A 152 11.71 106.53 15.24
C GLN A 152 11.71 105.13 15.86
N GLN A 153 11.44 105.04 17.16
CA GLN A 153 11.31 103.77 17.86
C GLN A 153 10.14 102.95 17.30
N LEU A 154 8.96 103.57 17.17
CA LEU A 154 7.78 102.93 16.58
C LEU A 154 8.03 102.43 15.15
N LEU A 155 8.70 103.23 14.31
CA LEU A 155 9.07 102.80 12.96
C LEU A 155 10.11 101.66 12.96
N ALA A 156 11.02 101.63 13.94
CA ALA A 156 11.97 100.54 14.10
C ALA A 156 11.29 99.25 14.56
N ASP A 157 10.32 99.34 15.48
CA ASP A 157 9.52 98.20 15.94
C ASP A 157 8.64 97.67 14.79
N LEU A 158 8.04 98.57 14.00
CA LEU A 158 7.30 98.22 12.79
C LEU A 158 8.18 97.52 11.75
N GLN A 159 9.38 98.04 11.51
CA GLN A 159 10.34 97.41 10.59
C GLN A 159 10.82 96.05 11.12
N THR A 160 10.96 95.91 12.44
CA THR A 160 11.28 94.63 13.09
C THR A 160 10.17 93.62 12.86
N GLY A 161 8.90 94.00 13.05
CA GLY A 161 7.75 93.15 12.73
C GLY A 161 7.67 92.76 11.25
N ILE A 162 7.97 93.68 10.33
CA ILE A 162 8.04 93.37 8.89
C ILE A 162 9.16 92.36 8.60
N ASN A 163 10.33 92.53 9.21
CA ASN A 163 11.48 91.68 8.96
C ASN A 163 11.38 90.30 9.62
N SER A 164 10.73 90.21 10.78
CA SER A 164 10.53 88.93 11.48
C SER A 164 9.46 88.06 10.82
N CYS A 165 8.59 88.66 10.00
CA CYS A 165 7.42 88.02 9.41
C CYS A 165 6.51 87.31 10.44
N ASP A 166 6.63 87.69 11.72
CA ASP A 166 5.79 87.20 12.80
C ASP A 166 4.56 88.09 12.87
N ILE A 167 3.38 87.51 12.58
CA ILE A 167 2.13 88.26 12.50
C ILE A 167 1.75 88.89 13.84
N ALA A 168 2.06 88.25 14.97
CA ALA A 168 1.74 88.77 16.29
C ALA A 168 2.64 89.97 16.63
N VAL A 169 3.92 89.90 16.28
CA VAL A 169 4.86 91.03 16.46
C VAL A 169 4.48 92.20 15.54
N LEU A 170 4.14 91.90 14.28
CA LEU A 170 3.72 92.91 13.31
C LEU A 170 2.40 93.59 13.70
N ASP A 171 1.42 92.82 14.16
CA ASP A 171 0.14 93.35 14.65
C ASP A 171 0.31 94.24 15.87
N ALA A 172 1.08 93.80 16.86
CA ALA A 172 1.39 94.62 18.03
C ALA A 172 2.08 95.93 17.64
N ALA A 173 3.01 95.90 16.69
CA ALA A 173 3.69 97.10 16.19
C ALA A 173 2.74 98.03 15.41
N ILE A 174 1.84 97.48 14.59
CA ILE A 174 0.81 98.25 13.87
C ILE A 174 -0.15 98.90 14.86
N GLU A 175 -0.65 98.17 15.86
CA GLU A 175 -1.55 98.70 16.89
C GLU A 175 -0.88 99.82 17.71
N GLN A 176 0.38 99.64 18.11
CA GLN A 176 1.15 100.67 18.82
C GLN A 176 1.32 101.93 17.95
N CYS A 177 1.65 101.77 16.68
CA CYS A 177 1.77 102.89 15.74
C CYS A 177 0.43 103.61 15.52
N GLN A 178 -0.68 102.87 15.41
CA GLN A 178 -2.03 103.42 15.27
C GLN A 178 -2.46 104.17 16.54
N ALA A 179 -2.22 103.59 17.73
CA ALA A 179 -2.51 104.22 19.00
C ALA A 179 -1.70 105.52 19.21
N ALA A 180 -0.48 105.57 18.67
CA ALA A 180 0.36 106.76 18.66
C ALA A 180 -0.04 107.82 17.61
N GLY A 181 -1.01 107.52 16.73
CA GLY A 181 -1.48 108.44 15.71
C GLY A 181 -0.54 108.60 14.51
N LEU A 182 0.30 107.59 14.22
CA LEU A 182 1.14 107.65 13.02
C LEU A 182 0.27 107.70 11.75
N PRO A 183 0.70 108.47 10.73
CA PRO A 183 -0.03 108.56 9.48
C PRO A 183 -0.03 107.22 8.72
N GLU A 184 -1.17 106.90 8.11
CA GLU A 184 -1.41 105.64 7.37
C GLU A 184 -0.34 105.36 6.29
N ARG A 185 0.26 106.41 5.72
CA ARG A 185 1.35 106.29 4.74
C ARG A 185 2.53 105.49 5.28
N GLU A 186 2.89 105.68 6.54
CA GLU A 186 4.02 104.98 7.18
C GLU A 186 3.63 103.53 7.54
N LEU A 187 2.35 103.29 7.83
CA LEU A 187 1.79 101.95 8.10
C LEU A 187 1.59 101.09 6.84
N LYS A 188 1.47 101.70 5.65
CA LYS A 188 1.10 100.99 4.42
C LYS A 188 1.98 99.79 4.09
N LYS A 189 3.31 99.89 4.32
CA LYS A 189 4.22 98.76 4.08
C LYS A 189 3.97 97.60 5.03
N ALA A 190 3.71 97.89 6.31
CA ALA A 190 3.41 96.89 7.32
C ALA A 190 2.07 96.19 7.03
N LEU A 191 1.04 96.94 6.65
CA LEU A 191 -0.26 96.37 6.28
C LEU A 191 -0.17 95.43 5.07
N VAL A 192 0.59 95.82 4.02
CA VAL A 192 0.81 94.92 2.86
C VAL A 192 1.59 93.66 3.27
N ALA A 193 2.59 93.78 4.14
CA ALA A 193 3.32 92.61 4.66
C ALA A 193 2.40 91.69 5.46
N LYS A 194 1.54 92.25 6.32
CA LYS A 194 0.51 91.51 7.06
C LYS A 194 -0.43 90.74 6.13
N ASP A 195 -1.00 91.41 5.12
CA ASP A 195 -1.91 90.77 4.16
C ASP A 195 -1.24 89.58 3.43
N ILE A 196 0.05 89.70 3.09
CA ILE A 196 0.81 88.63 2.45
C ILE A 196 1.00 87.46 3.42
N ILE A 197 1.38 87.72 4.68
CA ILE A 197 1.56 86.69 5.70
C ILE A 197 0.23 85.96 5.95
N GLU A 198 -0.88 86.68 6.11
CA GLU A 198 -2.22 86.08 6.27
C GLU A 198 -2.62 85.21 5.07
N GLN A 199 -2.33 85.66 3.84
CA GLN A 199 -2.57 84.86 2.63
C GLN A 199 -1.71 83.60 2.57
N LEU A 200 -0.47 83.65 3.06
CA LEU A 200 0.40 82.47 3.13
C LEU A 200 -0.07 81.49 4.20
N LEU A 201 -0.41 81.98 5.40
CA LEU A 201 -0.92 81.15 6.50
C LEU A 201 -2.25 80.49 6.15
N SER A 202 -3.18 81.23 5.52
CA SER A 202 -4.46 80.67 5.07
C SER A 202 -4.29 79.62 3.97
N LYS A 203 -3.37 79.84 3.02
CA LYS A 203 -3.00 78.82 2.02
C LYS A 203 -2.38 77.59 2.66
N LEU A 204 -1.48 77.78 3.62
CA LEU A 204 -0.83 76.69 4.35
C LEU A 204 -1.87 75.85 5.09
N GLN A 205 -2.79 76.50 5.83
CA GLN A 205 -3.90 75.82 6.51
C GLN A 205 -4.80 75.06 5.53
N THR A 206 -5.14 75.67 4.39
CA THR A 206 -5.93 75.01 3.35
C THR A 206 -5.21 73.76 2.82
N CYS A 207 -3.89 73.80 2.65
CA CYS A 207 -3.11 72.64 2.21
C CYS A 207 -3.04 71.55 3.29
N ILE A 208 -2.95 71.92 4.58
CA ILE A 208 -3.05 70.98 5.71
C ILE A 208 -4.41 70.27 5.69
N ASP A 209 -5.49 71.03 5.49
CA ASP A 209 -6.85 70.49 5.47
C ASP A 209 -7.11 69.60 4.26
N GLN A 210 -6.57 69.96 3.09
CA GLN A 210 -6.66 69.18 1.85
C GLN A 210 -5.78 67.91 1.89
N LYS A 211 -4.76 67.87 2.75
CA LYS A 211 -3.84 66.73 2.90
C LYS A 211 -3.17 66.32 1.59
N ASP A 212 -3.02 67.27 0.67
CA ASP A 212 -2.24 67.09 -0.55
C ASP A 212 -0.77 67.37 -0.22
N ILE A 213 0.04 66.31 -0.24
CA ILE A 213 1.45 66.39 0.12
C ILE A 213 2.26 67.31 -0.80
N GLN A 214 1.90 67.41 -2.08
CA GLN A 214 2.62 68.23 -3.04
C GLN A 214 2.25 69.70 -2.83
N ALA A 215 0.94 69.99 -2.72
CA ALA A 215 0.47 71.34 -2.42
C ALA A 215 1.00 71.84 -1.06
N LEU A 216 1.04 70.96 -0.05
CA LEU A 216 1.58 71.26 1.27
C LEU A 216 3.09 71.52 1.23
N SER A 217 3.85 70.72 0.48
CA SER A 217 5.30 70.94 0.31
C SER A 217 5.60 72.27 -0.38
N ASP A 218 4.88 72.58 -1.46
CA ASP A 218 5.03 73.85 -2.19
C ASP A 218 4.62 75.05 -1.31
N ALA A 219 3.60 74.90 -0.47
CA ALA A 219 3.16 75.94 0.47
C ALA A 219 4.20 76.16 1.59
N ILE A 220 4.75 75.09 2.16
CA ILE A 220 5.83 75.15 3.15
C ILE A 220 7.05 75.86 2.56
N GLU A 221 7.49 75.48 1.36
CA GLU A 221 8.65 76.12 0.71
C GLU A 221 8.40 77.61 0.44
N LYS A 222 7.20 77.98 -0.01
CA LYS A 222 6.81 79.39 -0.18
C LYS A 222 6.84 80.15 1.13
N CYS A 223 6.31 79.60 2.22
CA CYS A 223 6.34 80.21 3.55
C CYS A 223 7.77 80.39 4.06
N GLN A 224 8.62 79.37 3.92
CA GLN A 224 10.03 79.42 4.31
C GLN A 224 10.81 80.45 3.48
N SER A 225 10.58 80.50 2.17
CA SER A 225 11.21 81.50 1.28
C SER A 225 10.77 82.94 1.58
N ALA A 226 9.56 83.10 2.13
CA ALA A 226 9.04 84.40 2.58
C ALA A 226 9.54 84.79 3.98
N GLY A 227 10.28 83.92 4.66
CA GLY A 227 10.86 84.20 5.99
C GLY A 227 9.90 84.02 7.16
N LEU A 228 8.78 83.31 6.98
CA LEU A 228 7.86 83.02 8.09
C LEU A 228 8.59 82.24 9.20
N PRO A 229 8.28 82.52 10.48
CA PRO A 229 8.93 81.85 11.61
C PRO A 229 8.62 80.35 11.63
N GLU A 230 9.57 79.54 12.12
CA GLU A 230 9.45 78.08 12.14
C GLU A 230 8.21 77.59 12.90
N GLY A 231 7.77 78.33 13.94
CA GLY A 231 6.57 78.00 14.70
C GLY A 231 5.30 77.95 13.84
N ASP A 232 5.16 78.87 12.90
CA ASP A 232 3.99 78.94 12.01
C ASP A 232 3.99 77.84 10.95
N VAL A 233 5.17 77.31 10.61
CA VAL A 233 5.34 76.22 9.62
C VAL A 233 5.41 74.84 10.28
N ALA A 234 5.62 74.77 11.60
CA ALA A 234 5.81 73.52 12.35
C ALA A 234 4.62 72.56 12.23
N GLN A 235 3.39 73.07 12.35
CA GLN A 235 2.18 72.26 12.21
C GLN A 235 2.06 71.66 10.79
N ALA A 236 2.42 72.44 9.76
CA ALA A 236 2.43 71.97 8.38
C ALA A 236 3.47 70.87 8.15
N LEU A 237 4.67 71.02 8.74
CA LEU A 237 5.74 70.02 8.67
C LEU A 237 5.33 68.71 9.38
N GLU A 238 4.72 68.80 10.56
CA GLU A 238 4.21 67.62 11.27
C GLU A 238 3.11 66.90 10.46
N ALA A 239 2.17 67.67 9.89
CA ALA A 239 1.15 67.13 9.00
C ALA A 239 1.77 66.43 7.77
N LYS A 240 2.77 67.05 7.14
CA LYS A 240 3.52 66.47 6.02
C LYS A 240 4.18 65.14 6.41
N CYS A 241 4.96 65.13 7.49
CA CYS A 241 5.64 63.92 7.99
C CYS A 241 4.65 62.79 8.32
N SER A 242 3.50 63.14 8.91
CA SER A 242 2.43 62.17 9.19
C SER A 242 1.84 61.56 7.92
N ILE A 243 1.57 62.40 6.90
CA ILE A 243 1.10 61.95 5.58
C ILE A 243 2.15 61.07 4.89
N GLU A 244 3.42 61.46 4.88
CA GLU A 244 4.51 60.67 4.30
C GLU A 244 4.62 59.29 4.94
N ARG A 245 4.50 59.21 6.26
CA ARG A 245 4.51 57.93 6.99
C ARG A 245 3.34 57.04 6.59
N MET A 246 2.13 57.61 6.48
CA MET A 246 0.94 56.87 6.03
C MET A 246 1.08 56.36 4.59
N LEU A 247 1.60 57.19 3.68
CA LEU A 247 1.88 56.79 2.29
C LEU A 247 2.96 55.71 2.20
N ALA A 248 4.00 55.80 3.03
CA ALA A 248 5.03 54.76 3.12
C ALA A 248 4.48 53.44 3.65
N ASN A 249 3.57 53.48 4.65
CA ASN A 249 2.87 52.28 5.13
C ASN A 249 2.00 51.66 4.04
N LEU A 250 1.25 52.47 3.27
CA LEU A 250 0.50 51.97 2.12
C LEU A 250 1.41 51.30 1.10
N GLN A 251 2.51 51.95 0.72
CA GLN A 251 3.46 51.40 -0.25
C GLN A 251 4.07 50.09 0.25
N MET A 252 4.44 50.01 1.54
CA MET A 252 4.94 48.77 2.13
C MET A 252 3.89 47.65 2.09
N GLY A 253 2.60 47.96 2.26
CA GLY A 253 1.52 46.99 2.10
C GLY A 253 1.35 46.52 0.66
N ILE A 254 1.51 47.41 -0.31
CA ILE A 254 1.50 47.08 -1.75
C ILE A 254 2.69 46.17 -2.08
N ASP A 255 3.90 46.53 -1.64
CA ASP A 255 5.13 45.78 -1.96
C ASP A 255 5.15 44.40 -1.31
N ARG A 256 4.61 44.28 -0.10
CA ARG A 256 4.50 42.99 0.61
C ARG A 256 3.35 42.12 0.14
N LEU A 257 2.40 42.70 -0.61
CA LEU A 257 1.16 42.05 -1.05
C LEU A 257 0.42 41.38 0.12
N ASP A 258 0.51 41.98 1.30
CA ASP A 258 -0.13 41.54 2.52
C ASP A 258 -1.49 42.23 2.63
N ILE A 259 -2.57 41.50 2.38
CA ILE A 259 -3.91 42.09 2.36
C ILE A 259 -4.35 42.61 3.74
N GLU A 260 -3.91 41.98 4.83
CA GLU A 260 -4.28 42.39 6.19
C GLU A 260 -3.58 43.69 6.54
N PHE A 261 -2.27 43.75 6.29
CA PHE A 261 -1.48 44.96 6.50
C PHE A 261 -1.94 46.10 5.59
N LEU A 262 -2.21 45.82 4.30
CA LEU A 262 -2.71 46.80 3.34
C LEU A 262 -4.10 47.32 3.75
N ASN A 263 -5.00 46.46 4.24
CA ASN A 263 -6.30 46.89 4.76
C ASN A 263 -6.15 47.81 5.98
N ALA A 264 -5.25 47.48 6.92
CA ALA A 264 -4.99 48.32 8.07
C ALA A 264 -4.42 49.70 7.66
N ALA A 265 -3.47 49.73 6.72
CA ALA A 265 -2.91 50.96 6.17
C ALA A 265 -3.96 51.80 5.43
N ILE A 266 -4.84 51.18 4.63
CA ILE A 266 -5.97 51.87 3.99
C ILE A 266 -6.92 52.45 5.03
N GLN A 267 -7.27 51.69 6.07
CA GLN A 267 -8.15 52.17 7.15
C GLN A 267 -7.54 53.35 7.92
N GLU A 268 -6.25 53.29 8.25
CA GLU A 268 -5.51 54.40 8.88
C GLU A 268 -5.58 55.65 8.00
N CYS A 269 -5.36 55.50 6.69
CA CYS A 269 -5.39 56.61 5.75
C CYS A 269 -6.80 57.19 5.55
N GLN A 270 -7.83 56.34 5.54
CA GLN A 270 -9.23 56.76 5.48
C GLN A 270 -9.66 57.49 6.76
N ALA A 271 -9.25 56.99 7.94
CA ALA A 271 -9.49 57.67 9.21
C ALA A 271 -8.80 59.04 9.26
N ALA A 272 -7.64 59.14 8.63
CA ALA A 272 -6.94 60.40 8.41
C ALA A 272 -7.46 61.21 7.21
N SER A 273 -8.56 60.83 6.56
CA SER A 273 -9.19 61.55 5.43
C SER A 273 -8.23 61.94 4.30
N LEU A 274 -7.27 61.06 3.98
CA LEU A 274 -6.39 61.27 2.83
C LEU A 274 -7.18 61.27 1.50
N PRO A 275 -6.74 62.04 0.49
CA PRO A 275 -7.37 62.05 -0.83
C PRO A 275 -7.44 60.66 -1.45
N GLU A 276 -8.55 60.35 -2.12
CA GLU A 276 -8.78 59.05 -2.75
C GLU A 276 -7.75 58.74 -3.85
N SER A 277 -7.19 59.77 -4.50
CA SER A 277 -6.09 59.65 -5.45
C SER A 277 -4.87 58.93 -4.85
N ASN A 278 -4.60 59.15 -3.56
CA ASN A 278 -3.48 58.53 -2.87
C ASN A 278 -3.76 57.07 -2.49
N LEU A 279 -5.04 56.69 -2.42
CA LEU A 279 -5.48 55.33 -2.10
C LEU A 279 -5.68 54.46 -3.33
N GLN A 280 -5.74 55.04 -4.53
CA GLN A 280 -6.10 54.33 -5.76
C GLN A 280 -5.16 53.15 -6.07
N ALA A 281 -3.85 53.33 -5.91
CA ALA A 281 -2.87 52.27 -6.10
C ALA A 281 -3.05 51.12 -5.08
N ALA A 282 -3.35 51.46 -3.82
CA ALA A 282 -3.60 50.51 -2.76
C ALA A 282 -4.90 49.71 -2.99
N PHE A 283 -5.97 50.35 -3.46
CA PHE A 283 -7.21 49.65 -3.83
C PHE A 283 -7.01 48.72 -5.02
N ALA A 284 -6.26 49.14 -6.04
CA ALA A 284 -5.93 48.29 -7.18
C ALA A 284 -5.10 47.06 -6.75
N ALA A 285 -4.09 47.26 -5.89
CA ALA A 285 -3.28 46.18 -5.32
C ALA A 285 -4.15 45.21 -4.50
N LYS A 286 -5.03 45.74 -3.62
CA LYS A 286 -5.97 44.94 -2.85
C LYS A 286 -6.88 44.10 -3.75
N ALA A 287 -7.48 44.69 -4.79
CA ALA A 287 -8.35 43.97 -5.72
C ALA A 287 -7.60 42.84 -6.44
N ARG A 288 -6.36 43.10 -6.88
CA ARG A 288 -5.50 42.08 -7.50
C ARG A 288 -5.18 40.93 -6.55
N ILE A 289 -4.81 41.23 -5.29
CA ILE A 289 -4.54 40.20 -4.28
C ILE A 289 -5.80 39.36 -4.03
N GLN A 290 -6.97 39.99 -3.91
CA GLN A 290 -8.25 39.29 -3.73
C GLN A 290 -8.59 38.38 -4.92
N GLN A 291 -8.33 38.83 -6.14
CA GLN A 291 -8.53 38.01 -7.34
C GLN A 291 -7.61 36.77 -7.31
N LEU A 292 -6.32 36.95 -7.02
CA LEU A 292 -5.36 35.84 -6.94
C LEU A 292 -5.73 34.84 -5.84
N LEU A 293 -6.16 35.32 -4.67
CA LEU A 293 -6.64 34.46 -3.59
C LEU A 293 -7.92 33.73 -3.99
N ALA A 294 -8.87 34.38 -4.68
CA ALA A 294 -10.09 33.73 -5.14
C ALA A 294 -9.80 32.64 -6.19
N GLU A 295 -8.90 32.90 -7.13
CA GLU A 295 -8.43 31.92 -8.11
C GLU A 295 -7.75 30.73 -7.43
N LEU A 296 -6.87 30.98 -6.44
CA LEU A 296 -6.20 29.93 -5.66
C LEU A 296 -7.19 29.07 -4.88
N MET A 297 -8.15 29.71 -4.19
CA MET A 297 -9.20 29.00 -3.46
C MET A 297 -10.08 28.19 -4.41
N ALA A 298 -10.44 28.71 -5.58
CA ALA A 298 -11.20 27.94 -6.57
C ALA A 298 -10.45 26.68 -7.01
N CYS A 299 -9.13 26.76 -7.23
CA CYS A 299 -8.30 25.61 -7.56
C CYS A 299 -8.19 24.60 -6.41
N ILE A 300 -8.09 25.07 -5.15
CA ILE A 300 -8.13 24.19 -3.96
C ILE A 300 -9.46 23.43 -3.92
N HIS A 301 -10.58 24.07 -4.22
CA HIS A 301 -11.90 23.42 -4.21
C HIS A 301 -12.10 22.45 -5.38
N GLN A 302 -11.57 22.77 -6.57
CA GLN A 302 -11.63 21.91 -7.75
C GLN A 302 -10.71 20.68 -7.62
N LYS A 303 -9.66 20.77 -6.79
CA LYS A 303 -8.73 19.67 -6.47
C LYS A 303 -8.02 19.07 -7.68
N GLY A 304 -7.94 19.81 -8.79
CA GLY A 304 -7.11 19.46 -9.93
C GLY A 304 -5.65 19.79 -9.63
N ILE A 305 -4.77 18.80 -9.66
CA ILE A 305 -3.34 18.99 -9.31
C ILE A 305 -2.63 19.99 -10.22
N HIS A 306 -2.90 19.93 -11.54
CA HIS A 306 -2.28 20.80 -12.52
C HIS A 306 -2.77 22.25 -12.40
N ASP A 307 -4.07 22.44 -12.21
CA ASP A 307 -4.66 23.77 -12.02
C ASP A 307 -4.19 24.40 -10.70
N LEU A 308 -4.11 23.60 -9.62
CA LEU A 308 -3.61 24.04 -8.33
C LEU A 308 -2.12 24.42 -8.38
N SER A 309 -1.28 23.60 -9.03
CA SER A 309 0.14 23.92 -9.24
C SER A 309 0.32 25.20 -10.05
N GLY A 310 -0.46 25.36 -11.14
CA GLY A 310 -0.47 26.58 -11.95
C GLY A 310 -0.91 27.83 -11.17
N ALA A 311 -1.93 27.70 -10.32
CA ALA A 311 -2.39 28.79 -9.45
C ALA A 311 -1.37 29.16 -8.37
N ILE A 312 -0.72 28.17 -7.75
CA ILE A 312 0.38 28.36 -6.78
C ILE A 312 1.53 29.12 -7.43
N GLU A 313 1.95 28.69 -8.62
CA GLU A 313 3.05 29.31 -9.35
C GLU A 313 2.68 30.73 -9.80
N LYS A 314 1.47 30.94 -10.30
CA LYS A 314 0.94 32.28 -10.60
C LYS A 314 0.97 33.18 -9.35
N CYS A 315 0.53 32.70 -8.19
CA CYS A 315 0.59 33.47 -6.94
C CYS A 315 2.03 33.83 -6.55
N ARG A 316 2.97 32.88 -6.66
CA ARG A 316 4.41 33.10 -6.39
C ARG A 316 5.04 34.10 -7.34
N GLN A 317 4.77 34.00 -8.65
CA GLN A 317 5.24 34.96 -9.66
C GLN A 317 4.68 36.36 -9.43
N ASN A 318 3.48 36.45 -8.86
CA ASN A 318 2.88 37.72 -8.47
C ASN A 318 3.40 38.25 -7.12
N GLY A 319 4.23 37.49 -6.39
CA GLY A 319 4.83 37.92 -5.12
C GLY A 319 3.96 37.71 -3.88
N LEU A 320 2.89 36.91 -3.94
CA LEU A 320 2.06 36.65 -2.77
C LEU A 320 2.88 36.01 -1.64
N PRO A 321 2.70 36.46 -0.39
CA PRO A 321 3.33 35.85 0.78
C PRO A 321 3.03 34.35 0.88
N GLU A 322 4.05 33.58 1.26
CA GLU A 322 3.99 32.11 1.31
C GLU A 322 2.88 31.58 2.23
N ARG A 323 2.51 32.33 3.29
CA ARG A 323 1.40 31.97 4.17
C ARG A 323 0.05 31.79 3.46
N TYR A 324 -0.20 32.54 2.37
CA TYR A 324 -1.43 32.41 1.58
C TYR A 324 -1.39 31.20 0.66
N VAL A 325 -0.19 30.73 0.32
CA VAL A 325 0.05 29.61 -0.58
C VAL A 325 0.23 28.31 0.21
N ALA A 326 0.50 28.38 1.52
CA ALA A 326 0.74 27.24 2.39
C ALA A 326 -0.44 26.25 2.42
N GLU A 327 -1.68 26.74 2.49
CA GLU A 327 -2.87 25.88 2.44
C GLU A 327 -3.01 25.17 1.09
N ALA A 328 -2.70 25.88 -0.01
CA ALA A 328 -2.70 25.30 -1.34
C ALA A 328 -1.59 24.25 -1.53
N LEU A 329 -0.39 24.49 -0.99
CA LEU A 329 0.70 23.53 -1.00
C LEU A 329 0.37 22.26 -0.19
N PHE A 330 -0.28 22.42 0.96
CA PHE A 330 -0.74 21.29 1.75
C PHE A 330 -1.82 20.47 1.01
N ALA A 331 -2.77 21.15 0.36
CA ALA A 331 -3.76 20.50 -0.49
C ALA A 331 -3.10 19.76 -1.67
N GLN A 332 -2.13 20.40 -2.34
CA GLN A 332 -1.35 19.78 -3.42
C GLN A 332 -0.62 18.52 -2.94
N GLN A 333 0.09 18.58 -1.81
CA GLN A 333 0.80 17.44 -1.26
C GLN A 333 -0.15 16.29 -0.90
N THR A 334 -1.33 16.59 -0.34
CA THR A 334 -2.34 15.58 -0.01
C THR A 334 -2.87 14.91 -1.28
N ILE A 335 -3.08 15.67 -2.36
CA ILE A 335 -3.48 15.15 -3.67
C ILE A 335 -2.37 14.26 -4.26
N GLU A 336 -1.11 14.71 -4.22
CA GLU A 336 0.03 13.92 -4.68
C GLU A 336 0.18 12.60 -3.92
N GLU A 337 0.04 12.61 -2.60
CA GLU A 337 0.11 11.41 -1.76
C GLU A 337 -1.03 10.42 -2.04
N THR A 338 -2.23 10.92 -2.34
CA THR A 338 -3.39 10.08 -2.70
C THR A 338 -3.26 9.50 -4.10
N LEU A 339 -2.80 10.29 -5.08
CA LEU A 339 -2.49 9.81 -6.42
C LEU A 339 -1.33 8.80 -6.42
N ALA A 340 -0.31 8.99 -5.59
CA ALA A 340 0.78 8.03 -5.45
C ALA A 340 0.30 6.69 -4.88
N LYS A 341 -0.65 6.69 -3.93
CA LYS A 341 -1.28 5.47 -3.43
C LYS A 341 -2.15 4.80 -4.49
N LEU A 342 -2.83 5.59 -5.32
CA LEU A 342 -3.62 5.09 -6.44
C LEU A 342 -2.73 4.39 -7.47
N GLN A 343 -1.64 5.05 -7.87
CA GLN A 343 -0.65 4.47 -8.78
C GLN A 343 -0.01 3.20 -8.21
N LEU A 344 0.34 3.21 -6.91
CA LEU A 344 0.87 2.02 -6.25
C LEU A 344 -0.10 0.84 -6.32
N GLY A 345 -1.40 1.08 -6.14
CA GLY A 345 -2.41 0.05 -6.31
C GLY A 345 -2.49 -0.46 -7.75
N ILE A 346 -2.39 0.43 -8.74
CA ILE A 346 -2.39 0.06 -10.18
C ILE A 346 -1.18 -0.83 -10.48
N ASP A 347 0.01 -0.39 -10.05
CA ASP A 347 1.27 -1.09 -10.28
C ASP A 347 1.30 -2.46 -9.58
N GLN A 348 0.71 -2.58 -8.40
CA GLN A 348 0.62 -3.83 -7.65
C GLN A 348 -0.52 -4.74 -8.12
N GLN A 349 -1.44 -4.24 -8.95
CA GLN A 349 -2.65 -4.91 -9.39
C GLN A 349 -3.42 -5.60 -8.26
N ASP A 350 -3.46 -4.94 -7.10
CA ASP A 350 -4.08 -5.46 -5.91
C ASP A 350 -5.42 -4.76 -5.69
N ILE A 351 -6.53 -5.50 -5.82
CA ILE A 351 -7.87 -4.90 -5.79
C ILE A 351 -8.21 -4.25 -4.44
N GLU A 352 -7.69 -4.79 -3.33
CA GLU A 352 -7.95 -4.24 -1.99
C GLU A 352 -7.24 -2.90 -1.81
N ILE A 353 -5.99 -2.81 -2.28
CA ILE A 353 -5.21 -1.58 -2.25
C ILE A 353 -5.81 -0.55 -3.20
N LEU A 354 -6.20 -0.98 -4.40
CA LEU A 354 -6.87 -0.13 -5.38
C LEU A 354 -8.19 0.43 -4.83
N ASP A 355 -9.01 -0.40 -4.18
CA ASP A 355 -10.27 0.03 -3.59
C ASP A 355 -10.08 1.02 -2.44
N ALA A 356 -9.12 0.75 -1.56
CA ALA A 356 -8.76 1.69 -0.50
C ALA A 356 -8.24 3.02 -1.07
N ALA A 357 -7.45 2.98 -2.15
CA ALA A 357 -6.93 4.17 -2.80
C ALA A 357 -8.02 4.95 -3.54
N ILE A 358 -8.90 4.29 -4.29
CA ILE A 358 -10.05 4.91 -4.97
C ILE A 358 -10.97 5.55 -3.93
N GLN A 359 -11.31 4.85 -2.84
CA GLN A 359 -12.13 5.40 -1.77
C GLN A 359 -11.44 6.60 -1.10
N GLY A 360 -10.13 6.50 -0.84
CA GLY A 360 -9.32 7.61 -0.32
C GLY A 360 -9.36 8.83 -1.23
N CYS A 361 -9.25 8.63 -2.55
CA CYS A 361 -9.34 9.69 -3.55
C CYS A 361 -10.75 10.30 -3.64
N GLN A 362 -11.81 9.49 -3.57
CA GLN A 362 -13.19 9.95 -3.53
C GLN A 362 -13.50 10.76 -2.27
N MET A 363 -13.02 10.32 -1.10
CA MET A 363 -13.12 11.09 0.14
C MET A 363 -12.30 12.38 0.09
N ALA A 364 -11.13 12.32 -0.55
CA ALA A 364 -10.34 13.49 -0.86
C ALA A 364 -11.00 14.38 -1.93
N GLY A 365 -12.11 13.97 -2.57
CA GLY A 365 -12.87 14.74 -3.55
C GLY A 365 -12.15 14.97 -4.88
N LEU A 366 -11.25 14.07 -5.25
CA LEU A 366 -10.57 14.11 -6.55
C LEU A 366 -11.58 13.93 -7.70
N PRO A 367 -11.36 14.59 -8.84
CA PRO A 367 -12.26 14.47 -9.98
C PRO A 367 -12.22 13.05 -10.56
N GLU A 368 -13.35 12.60 -11.09
CA GLU A 368 -13.51 11.25 -11.63
C GLU A 368 -12.57 10.96 -12.82
N SER A 369 -12.12 12.00 -13.53
CA SER A 369 -11.10 11.89 -14.58
C SER A 369 -9.81 11.25 -14.09
N ASP A 370 -9.37 11.62 -12.88
CA ASP A 370 -8.12 11.15 -12.30
C ASP A 370 -8.26 9.73 -11.73
N LEU A 371 -9.50 9.26 -11.57
CA LEU A 371 -9.84 7.91 -11.13
C LEU A 371 -10.04 6.93 -12.30
N GLN A 372 -10.17 7.41 -13.55
CA GLN A 372 -10.55 6.55 -14.68
C GLN A 372 -9.58 5.39 -14.92
N GLU A 373 -8.27 5.65 -14.84
CA GLU A 373 -7.25 4.61 -15.05
C GLU A 373 -7.32 3.53 -13.96
N ALA A 374 -7.47 3.94 -12.69
CA ALA A 374 -7.65 3.01 -11.58
C ALA A 374 -8.96 2.22 -11.68
N LEU A 375 -10.06 2.85 -12.07
CA LEU A 375 -11.34 2.17 -12.27
C LEU A 375 -11.26 1.15 -13.42
N ALA A 376 -10.56 1.48 -14.51
CA ALA A 376 -10.32 0.56 -15.61
C ALA A 376 -9.44 -0.62 -15.18
N ALA A 377 -8.36 -0.36 -14.42
CA ALA A 377 -7.51 -1.39 -13.84
C ALA A 377 -8.30 -2.30 -12.89
N LYS A 378 -9.16 -1.73 -12.03
CA LYS A 378 -10.07 -2.50 -11.15
C LYS A 378 -10.94 -3.45 -11.96
N ALA A 379 -11.63 -2.93 -12.98
CA ALA A 379 -12.54 -3.71 -13.80
C ALA A 379 -11.82 -4.86 -14.51
N HIS A 380 -10.60 -4.60 -15.00
CA HIS A 380 -9.75 -5.61 -15.63
C HIS A 380 -9.33 -6.72 -14.64
N ILE A 381 -8.87 -6.35 -13.44
CA ILE A 381 -8.52 -7.32 -12.39
C ILE A 381 -9.75 -8.15 -12.00
N GLN A 382 -10.92 -7.53 -11.82
CA GLN A 382 -12.16 -8.24 -11.51
C GLN A 382 -12.57 -9.24 -12.60
N GLN A 383 -12.40 -8.86 -13.87
CA GLN A 383 -12.66 -9.77 -14.98
C GLN A 383 -11.72 -10.98 -14.93
N LEU A 384 -10.41 -10.77 -14.71
CA LEU A 384 -9.44 -11.86 -14.58
C LEU A 384 -9.75 -12.80 -13.41
N LEU A 385 -10.16 -12.26 -12.25
CA LEU A 385 -10.57 -13.07 -11.11
C LEU A 385 -11.84 -13.87 -11.41
N THR A 386 -12.82 -13.26 -12.10
CA THR A 386 -14.05 -13.95 -12.49
C THR A 386 -13.77 -15.08 -13.49
N ASP A 387 -12.87 -14.86 -14.45
CA ASP A 387 -12.45 -15.86 -15.42
C ASP A 387 -11.67 -17.00 -14.74
N LEU A 388 -10.83 -16.68 -13.75
CA LEU A 388 -10.11 -17.66 -12.92
C LEU A 388 -11.07 -18.52 -12.10
N GLU A 389 -12.05 -17.91 -11.42
CA GLU A 389 -13.10 -18.60 -10.68
C GLU A 389 -13.96 -19.49 -11.60
N ALA A 390 -14.31 -19.01 -12.79
CA ALA A 390 -15.06 -19.79 -13.76
C ALA A 390 -14.25 -21.00 -14.27
N CYS A 391 -12.94 -20.85 -14.50
CA CYS A 391 -12.06 -21.95 -14.87
C CYS A 391 -11.90 -22.96 -13.71
N ALA A 392 -11.71 -22.47 -12.48
CA ALA A 392 -11.64 -23.32 -11.29
C ALA A 392 -12.94 -24.09 -11.07
N GLY A 393 -14.09 -23.47 -11.32
CA GLY A 393 -15.41 -24.11 -11.24
C GLY A 393 -15.65 -25.15 -12.33
N ARG A 394 -15.10 -24.97 -13.54
CA ARG A 394 -15.15 -25.97 -14.62
C ARG A 394 -14.22 -27.16 -14.39
N LYS A 395 -13.21 -27.00 -13.53
CA LYS A 395 -12.26 -28.05 -13.13
C LYS A 395 -11.49 -28.65 -14.31
N ASP A 396 -11.32 -27.84 -15.36
CA ASP A 396 -10.47 -28.15 -16.50
C ASP A 396 -9.05 -27.68 -16.17
N SER A 397 -8.13 -28.64 -15.97
CA SER A 397 -6.73 -28.36 -15.61
C SER A 397 -6.03 -27.45 -16.64
N GLN A 398 -6.30 -27.64 -17.94
CA GLN A 398 -5.66 -26.85 -18.98
C GLN A 398 -6.19 -25.41 -19.01
N ALA A 399 -7.52 -25.25 -18.91
CA ALA A 399 -8.14 -23.93 -18.85
C ALA A 399 -7.74 -23.17 -17.56
N LEU A 400 -7.65 -23.88 -16.43
CA LEU A 400 -7.21 -23.31 -15.15
C LEU A 400 -5.74 -22.87 -15.20
N SER A 401 -4.84 -23.71 -15.76
CA SER A 401 -3.44 -23.36 -15.96
C SER A 401 -3.27 -22.14 -16.87
N ALA A 402 -4.00 -22.09 -17.98
CA ALA A 402 -3.99 -20.94 -18.89
C ALA A 402 -4.47 -19.65 -18.21
N SER A 403 -5.54 -19.71 -17.41
CA SER A 403 -6.03 -18.57 -16.64
C SER A 403 -5.06 -18.13 -15.55
N ILE A 404 -4.42 -19.05 -14.82
CA ILE A 404 -3.39 -18.72 -13.82
C ILE A 404 -2.21 -17.99 -14.48
N GLU A 405 -1.75 -18.50 -15.62
CA GLU A 405 -0.66 -17.89 -16.38
C GLU A 405 -1.07 -16.50 -16.92
N GLN A 406 -2.30 -16.35 -17.42
CA GLN A 406 -2.83 -15.04 -17.82
C GLN A 406 -2.87 -14.07 -16.63
N CYS A 407 -3.31 -14.48 -15.44
CA CYS A 407 -3.28 -13.65 -14.23
C CYS A 407 -1.85 -13.23 -13.87
N ARG A 408 -0.87 -14.14 -13.94
CA ARG A 408 0.55 -13.85 -13.69
C ARG A 408 1.14 -12.88 -14.70
N GLN A 409 0.85 -13.05 -15.99
CA GLN A 409 1.32 -12.15 -17.05
C GLN A 409 0.74 -10.75 -16.92
N ASN A 410 -0.47 -10.63 -16.38
CA ASN A 410 -1.03 -9.32 -16.07
C ASN A 410 -0.38 -8.71 -14.83
N GLY A 411 0.14 -9.51 -13.89
CA GLY A 411 0.82 -9.03 -12.70
C GLY A 411 0.00 -9.15 -11.42
N LEU A 412 -1.06 -9.98 -11.42
CA LEU A 412 -1.87 -10.21 -10.23
C LEU A 412 -1.01 -10.81 -9.11
N PRO A 413 -1.17 -10.33 -7.86
CA PRO A 413 -0.50 -10.90 -6.69
C PRO A 413 -0.75 -12.41 -6.54
N GLU A 414 0.28 -13.17 -6.13
CA GLU A 414 0.20 -14.64 -5.98
C GLU A 414 -0.94 -15.11 -5.07
N ARG A 415 -1.34 -14.28 -4.09
CA ARG A 415 -2.45 -14.60 -3.18
C ARG A 415 -3.78 -14.88 -3.90
N TYR A 416 -4.03 -14.22 -5.04
CA TYR A 416 -5.26 -14.41 -5.81
C TYR A 416 -5.25 -15.69 -6.64
N VAL A 417 -4.06 -16.16 -7.05
CA VAL A 417 -3.90 -17.42 -7.79
C VAL A 417 -3.57 -18.61 -6.88
N ALA A 418 -3.28 -18.40 -5.60
CA ALA A 418 -2.91 -19.47 -4.66
C ALA A 418 -4.02 -20.53 -4.51
N GLU A 419 -5.28 -20.12 -4.37
CA GLU A 419 -6.41 -21.05 -4.29
C GLU A 419 -6.60 -21.82 -5.61
N ALA A 420 -6.43 -21.14 -6.74
CA ALA A 420 -6.50 -21.75 -8.07
C ALA A 420 -5.35 -22.74 -8.31
N LEU A 421 -4.14 -22.44 -7.84
CA LEU A 421 -2.98 -23.35 -7.89
C LEU A 421 -3.20 -24.59 -7.02
N LEU A 422 -3.76 -24.45 -5.83
CA LEU A 422 -4.12 -25.60 -4.98
C LEU A 422 -5.19 -26.47 -5.66
N ALA A 423 -6.19 -25.85 -6.29
CA ALA A 423 -7.20 -26.56 -7.05
C ALA A 423 -6.60 -27.28 -8.26
N GLN A 424 -5.72 -26.63 -9.02
CA GLN A 424 -4.99 -27.23 -10.14
C GLN A 424 -4.18 -28.43 -9.68
N GLN A 425 -3.40 -28.29 -8.60
CA GLN A 425 -2.57 -29.37 -8.07
C GLN A 425 -3.42 -30.56 -7.59
N THR A 426 -4.54 -30.29 -6.93
CA THR A 426 -5.49 -31.35 -6.51
C THR A 426 -6.04 -32.11 -7.71
N ILE A 427 -6.34 -31.42 -8.82
CA ILE A 427 -6.81 -32.03 -10.06
C ILE A 427 -5.70 -32.88 -10.71
N GLU A 428 -4.47 -32.34 -10.80
CA GLU A 428 -3.32 -33.04 -11.37
C GLU A 428 -2.95 -34.29 -10.57
N ASP A 429 -2.94 -34.21 -9.24
CA ASP A 429 -2.68 -35.34 -8.35
C ASP A 429 -3.75 -36.43 -8.54
N ALA A 430 -5.03 -36.05 -8.62
CA ALA A 430 -6.13 -37.01 -8.86
C ALA A 430 -6.02 -37.68 -10.24
N LEU A 431 -5.67 -36.93 -11.30
CA LEU A 431 -5.44 -37.49 -12.63
C LEU A 431 -4.20 -38.41 -12.66
N ALA A 432 -3.14 -38.07 -11.93
CA ALA A 432 -1.95 -38.91 -11.83
C ALA A 432 -2.25 -40.23 -11.09
N GLU A 433 -3.02 -40.19 -10.00
CA GLU A 433 -3.51 -41.38 -9.29
C GLU A 433 -4.41 -42.24 -10.21
N LEU A 434 -5.26 -41.60 -11.02
CA LEU A 434 -6.11 -42.29 -12.00
C LEU A 434 -5.28 -43.02 -13.05
N GLN A 435 -4.27 -42.35 -13.62
CA GLN A 435 -3.36 -42.97 -14.58
C GLN A 435 -2.56 -44.12 -13.96
N LEU A 436 -2.05 -43.96 -12.73
CA LEU A 436 -1.38 -45.04 -12.00
C LEU A 436 -2.32 -46.23 -11.78
N GLY A 437 -3.59 -45.99 -11.43
CA GLY A 437 -4.60 -47.05 -11.33
C GLY A 437 -4.82 -47.80 -12.65
N ILE A 438 -4.88 -47.08 -13.77
CA ILE A 438 -5.00 -47.67 -15.11
C ILE A 438 -3.77 -48.50 -15.46
N ASP A 439 -2.57 -47.96 -15.22
CA ASP A 439 -1.30 -48.62 -15.55
C ASP A 439 -1.08 -49.88 -14.70
N HIS A 440 -1.42 -49.84 -13.40
CA HIS A 440 -1.31 -50.97 -12.50
C HIS A 440 -2.43 -52.00 -12.65
N ARG A 441 -3.51 -51.65 -13.37
CA ARG A 441 -4.68 -52.51 -13.61
C ARG A 441 -5.22 -53.15 -12.33
N ASP A 442 -5.24 -52.35 -11.28
CA ASP A 442 -5.65 -52.73 -9.94
C ASP A 442 -7.03 -52.12 -9.66
N ILE A 443 -8.04 -52.97 -9.43
CA ILE A 443 -9.43 -52.51 -9.23
C ILE A 443 -9.55 -51.64 -7.98
N GLU A 444 -8.83 -51.95 -6.90
CA GLU A 444 -8.92 -51.18 -5.66
C GLU A 444 -8.28 -49.80 -5.82
N MET A 445 -7.15 -49.74 -6.52
CA MET A 445 -6.51 -48.46 -6.86
C MET A 445 -7.36 -47.63 -7.84
N LEU A 446 -7.95 -48.28 -8.86
CA LEU A 446 -8.88 -47.62 -9.78
C LEU A 446 -10.09 -47.07 -9.04
N ASP A 447 -10.67 -47.80 -8.09
CA ASP A 447 -11.80 -47.32 -7.30
C ASP A 447 -11.45 -46.14 -6.41
N ALA A 448 -10.30 -46.20 -5.73
CA ALA A 448 -9.80 -45.07 -4.95
C ALA A 448 -9.55 -43.84 -5.82
N ALA A 449 -8.92 -44.02 -6.99
CA ALA A 449 -8.59 -42.92 -7.90
C ALA A 449 -9.83 -42.33 -8.60
N ILE A 450 -10.79 -43.17 -8.99
CA ILE A 450 -12.10 -42.73 -9.51
C ILE A 450 -12.83 -41.91 -8.45
N GLN A 451 -12.85 -42.37 -7.19
CA GLN A 451 -13.46 -41.62 -6.10
C GLN A 451 -12.72 -40.31 -5.82
N ALA A 452 -11.38 -40.31 -5.83
CA ALA A 452 -10.56 -39.10 -5.70
C ALA A 452 -10.91 -38.08 -6.80
N CYS A 453 -10.99 -38.53 -8.06
CA CYS A 453 -11.39 -37.69 -9.19
C CYS A 453 -12.82 -37.13 -9.04
N GLN A 454 -13.77 -37.94 -8.55
CA GLN A 454 -15.13 -37.48 -8.28
C GLN A 454 -15.20 -36.47 -7.14
N THR A 455 -14.39 -36.64 -6.08
CA THR A 455 -14.30 -35.66 -4.98
C THR A 455 -13.61 -34.37 -5.40
N ALA A 456 -12.59 -34.46 -6.25
CA ALA A 456 -12.00 -33.31 -6.95
C ALA A 456 -13.00 -32.69 -7.94
N GLY A 457 -14.05 -33.43 -8.32
CA GLY A 457 -15.17 -33.07 -9.21
C GLY A 457 -14.78 -32.94 -10.67
N LEU A 458 -13.79 -33.72 -11.09
CA LEU A 458 -13.46 -33.91 -12.49
C LEU A 458 -14.70 -34.35 -13.29
N PRO A 459 -14.84 -33.92 -14.55
CA PRO A 459 -15.95 -34.34 -15.40
C PRO A 459 -15.88 -35.85 -15.65
N GLU A 460 -17.06 -36.47 -15.82
CA GLU A 460 -17.17 -37.91 -16.01
C GLU A 460 -16.37 -38.41 -17.22
N SER A 461 -16.17 -37.55 -18.24
CA SER A 461 -15.34 -37.82 -19.43
C SER A 461 -13.93 -38.26 -19.08
N ASP A 462 -13.31 -37.63 -18.08
CA ASP A 462 -11.91 -37.85 -17.73
C ASP A 462 -11.74 -39.14 -16.92
N VAL A 463 -12.83 -39.65 -16.35
CA VAL A 463 -12.88 -40.88 -15.57
C VAL A 463 -13.37 -42.07 -16.41
N GLN A 464 -13.86 -41.84 -17.64
CA GLN A 464 -14.42 -42.90 -18.50
C GLN A 464 -13.39 -43.96 -18.87
N GLU A 465 -12.14 -43.58 -19.14
CA GLU A 465 -11.08 -44.55 -19.48
C GLU A 465 -10.80 -45.50 -18.30
N ALA A 466 -10.72 -44.96 -17.07
CA ALA A 466 -10.56 -45.75 -15.85
C ALA A 466 -11.77 -46.65 -15.58
N LEU A 467 -13.00 -46.17 -15.81
CA LEU A 467 -14.22 -46.98 -15.69
C LEU A 467 -14.26 -48.12 -16.71
N ALA A 468 -13.82 -47.86 -17.95
CA ALA A 468 -13.71 -48.88 -18.98
C ALA A 468 -12.63 -49.92 -18.63
N ALA A 469 -11.47 -49.49 -18.13
CA ALA A 469 -10.42 -50.37 -17.64
C ALA A 469 -10.90 -51.25 -16.48
N LYS A 470 -11.60 -50.66 -15.50
CA LYS A 470 -12.21 -51.38 -14.37
C LYS A 470 -13.20 -52.45 -14.87
N ALA A 471 -14.12 -52.09 -15.76
CA ALA A 471 -15.10 -53.01 -16.32
C ALA A 471 -14.43 -54.18 -17.05
N HIS A 472 -13.36 -53.91 -17.79
CA HIS A 472 -12.59 -54.93 -18.49
C HIS A 472 -11.89 -55.91 -17.53
N ILE A 473 -11.26 -55.40 -16.46
CA ILE A 473 -10.61 -56.25 -15.45
C ILE A 473 -11.65 -57.11 -14.73
N GLN A 474 -12.80 -56.54 -14.36
CA GLN A 474 -13.90 -57.31 -13.74
C GLN A 474 -14.40 -58.45 -14.65
N GLN A 475 -14.55 -58.19 -15.95
CA GLN A 475 -14.92 -59.23 -16.90
C GLN A 475 -13.90 -60.38 -16.93
N LEU A 476 -12.60 -60.07 -16.94
CA LEU A 476 -11.53 -61.08 -16.93
C LEU A 476 -11.54 -61.91 -15.64
N LEU A 477 -11.82 -61.30 -14.48
CA LEU A 477 -11.95 -62.02 -13.22
C LEU A 477 -13.15 -62.97 -13.23
N THR A 478 -14.32 -62.52 -13.72
CA THR A 478 -15.50 -63.39 -13.84
C THR A 478 -15.25 -64.56 -14.79
N GLU A 479 -14.58 -64.33 -15.93
CA GLU A 479 -14.17 -65.40 -16.85
C GLU A 479 -13.21 -66.40 -16.17
N GLY A 480 -12.30 -65.93 -15.31
CA GLY A 480 -11.42 -66.75 -14.46
C GLY A 480 -12.17 -67.61 -13.45
N GLU A 481 -13.10 -67.02 -12.70
CA GLU A 481 -13.94 -67.71 -11.71
C GLU A 481 -14.82 -68.78 -12.36
N GLU A 482 -15.42 -68.50 -13.52
CA GLU A 482 -16.21 -69.49 -14.26
C GLU A 482 -15.35 -70.68 -14.71
N CYS A 483 -14.13 -70.44 -15.20
CA CYS A 483 -13.20 -71.49 -15.59
C CYS A 483 -12.76 -72.33 -14.38
N ALA A 484 -12.50 -71.68 -13.25
CA ALA A 484 -12.15 -72.34 -11.99
C ALA A 484 -13.31 -73.24 -11.49
N GLY A 485 -14.55 -72.75 -11.56
CA GLY A 485 -15.75 -73.51 -11.21
C GLY A 485 -15.97 -74.76 -12.06
N ARG A 486 -15.59 -74.72 -13.35
CA ARG A 486 -15.68 -75.88 -14.27
C ARG A 486 -14.58 -76.92 -14.06
N LYS A 487 -13.55 -76.63 -13.24
CA LYS A 487 -12.36 -77.49 -13.02
C LYS A 487 -11.70 -77.99 -14.31
N ASP A 488 -11.83 -77.21 -15.39
CA ASP A 488 -11.18 -77.49 -16.66
C ASP A 488 -9.81 -76.81 -16.65
N ILE A 489 -8.76 -77.62 -16.50
CA ILE A 489 -7.39 -77.12 -16.40
C ILE A 489 -6.94 -76.35 -17.66
N GLN A 490 -7.44 -76.71 -18.84
CA GLN A 490 -7.07 -76.02 -20.09
C GLN A 490 -7.75 -74.66 -20.17
N ALA A 491 -9.05 -74.60 -19.87
CA ALA A 491 -9.78 -73.34 -19.82
C ALA A 491 -9.24 -72.41 -18.72
N LEU A 492 -8.93 -72.96 -17.54
CA LEU A 492 -8.34 -72.21 -16.43
C LEU A 492 -6.95 -71.66 -16.78
N ASN A 493 -6.10 -72.45 -17.42
CA ASN A 493 -4.79 -71.97 -17.90
C ASN A 493 -4.92 -70.87 -18.95
N ALA A 494 -5.82 -71.04 -19.93
CA ALA A 494 -6.05 -70.02 -20.95
C ALA A 494 -6.57 -68.72 -20.31
N SER A 495 -7.44 -68.81 -19.31
CA SER A 495 -7.94 -67.64 -18.57
C SER A 495 -6.83 -66.97 -17.74
N ILE A 496 -5.99 -67.73 -17.02
CA ILE A 496 -4.85 -67.20 -16.26
C ILE A 496 -3.86 -66.48 -17.18
N GLU A 497 -3.51 -67.08 -18.33
CA GLU A 497 -2.61 -66.44 -19.30
C GLU A 497 -3.25 -65.19 -19.93
N LYS A 498 -4.53 -65.24 -20.29
CA LYS A 498 -5.27 -64.06 -20.77
C LYS A 498 -5.24 -62.93 -19.73
N CYS A 499 -5.39 -63.23 -18.44
CA CYS A 499 -5.26 -62.23 -17.38
C CYS A 499 -3.83 -61.68 -17.26
N ARG A 500 -2.80 -62.52 -17.42
CA ARG A 500 -1.38 -62.09 -17.41
C ARG A 500 -1.02 -61.21 -18.60
N GLU A 501 -1.46 -61.58 -19.80
CA GLU A 501 -1.29 -60.78 -21.02
C GLU A 501 -1.97 -59.41 -20.89
N ASN A 502 -3.08 -59.38 -20.15
CA ASN A 502 -3.76 -58.15 -19.76
C ASN A 502 -3.19 -57.53 -18.47
N GLY A 503 -1.98 -57.88 -18.04
CA GLY A 503 -1.26 -57.20 -16.96
C GLY A 503 -1.95 -57.21 -15.60
N LEU A 504 -2.88 -58.14 -15.35
CA LEU A 504 -3.53 -58.24 -14.03
C LEU A 504 -2.49 -58.62 -12.96
N PRO A 505 -2.49 -57.94 -11.80
CA PRO A 505 -1.62 -58.31 -10.69
C PRO A 505 -1.82 -59.76 -10.22
N GLU A 506 -0.72 -60.47 -9.90
CA GLU A 506 -0.74 -61.89 -9.51
C GLU A 506 -1.65 -62.19 -8.31
N ARG A 507 -1.89 -61.21 -7.43
CA ARG A 507 -2.78 -61.37 -6.27
C ARG A 507 -4.21 -61.75 -6.66
N TYR A 508 -4.70 -61.25 -7.81
CA TYR A 508 -6.02 -61.61 -8.33
C TYR A 508 -6.04 -63.00 -8.98
N LEU A 509 -4.87 -63.54 -9.31
CA LEU A 509 -4.70 -64.87 -9.88
C LEU A 509 -4.39 -65.92 -8.81
N ALA A 510 -4.12 -65.52 -7.57
CA ALA A 510 -3.69 -66.43 -6.50
C ALA A 510 -4.69 -67.57 -6.26
N GLU A 511 -5.99 -67.26 -6.21
CA GLU A 511 -7.04 -68.28 -6.02
C GLU A 511 -7.14 -69.22 -7.22
N ALA A 512 -7.13 -68.69 -8.45
CA ALA A 512 -7.13 -69.48 -9.68
C ALA A 512 -5.89 -70.40 -9.78
N LEU A 513 -4.72 -69.91 -9.36
CA LEU A 513 -3.47 -70.68 -9.31
C LEU A 513 -3.51 -71.80 -8.26
N LEU A 514 -4.10 -71.56 -7.08
CA LEU A 514 -4.31 -72.59 -6.06
C LEU A 514 -5.27 -73.68 -6.55
N ILE A 515 -6.35 -73.30 -7.23
CA ILE A 515 -7.30 -74.24 -7.83
C ILE A 515 -6.61 -75.06 -8.92
N ARG A 516 -5.81 -74.41 -9.79
CA ARG A 516 -5.00 -75.11 -10.80
C ARG A 516 -4.08 -76.15 -10.17
N GLN A 517 -3.32 -75.77 -9.14
CA GLN A 517 -2.42 -76.69 -8.44
C GLN A 517 -3.20 -77.87 -7.84
N SER A 518 -4.36 -77.62 -7.24
CA SER A 518 -5.22 -78.69 -6.71
C SER A 518 -5.68 -79.67 -7.81
N ILE A 519 -6.05 -79.16 -8.99
CA ILE A 519 -6.43 -80.00 -10.14
C ILE A 519 -5.22 -80.81 -10.65
N GLU A 520 -4.04 -80.22 -10.73
CA GLU A 520 -2.80 -80.90 -11.13
C GLU A 520 -2.44 -82.03 -10.16
N GLU A 521 -2.57 -81.81 -8.85
CA GLU A 521 -2.35 -82.84 -7.82
C GLU A 521 -3.35 -84.00 -7.95
N LEU A 522 -4.63 -83.70 -8.23
CA LEU A 522 -5.65 -84.72 -8.45
C LEU A 522 -5.37 -85.55 -9.72
N LEU A 523 -4.99 -84.90 -10.82
CA LEU A 523 -4.59 -85.58 -12.06
C LEU A 523 -3.35 -86.46 -11.85
N ALA A 524 -2.36 -85.98 -11.09
CA ALA A 524 -1.17 -86.76 -10.76
C ALA A 524 -1.53 -88.02 -9.94
N ARG A 525 -2.43 -87.91 -8.95
CA ARG A 525 -2.93 -89.07 -8.19
C ARG A 525 -3.71 -90.04 -9.07
N LEU A 526 -4.53 -89.53 -9.99
CA LEU A 526 -5.26 -90.35 -10.95
C LEU A 526 -4.29 -91.14 -11.83
N GLN A 527 -3.23 -90.49 -12.33
CA GLN A 527 -2.18 -91.12 -13.12
C GLN A 527 -1.42 -92.19 -12.33
N VAL A 528 -1.06 -91.91 -11.07
CA VAL A 528 -0.45 -92.91 -10.18
C VAL A 528 -1.34 -94.13 -10.02
N GLY A 529 -2.66 -93.95 -9.85
CA GLY A 529 -3.62 -95.05 -9.84
C GLY A 529 -3.63 -95.84 -11.15
N ILE A 530 -3.59 -95.16 -12.30
CA ILE A 530 -3.52 -95.80 -13.62
C ILE A 530 -2.25 -96.62 -13.76
N ASP A 531 -1.12 -96.11 -13.29
CA ASP A 531 0.19 -96.76 -13.41
C ASP A 531 0.33 -97.95 -12.46
N GLN A 532 -0.18 -97.82 -11.23
CA GLN A 532 -0.21 -98.90 -10.24
C GLN A 532 -1.20 -100.02 -10.57
N LYS A 533 -2.13 -99.78 -11.51
CA LYS A 533 -3.22 -100.71 -11.87
C LYS A 533 -4.04 -101.17 -10.66
N ASP A 534 -4.06 -100.36 -9.60
CA ASP A 534 -4.80 -100.61 -8.37
C ASP A 534 -6.20 -100.01 -8.50
N ILE A 535 -7.20 -100.87 -8.54
CA ILE A 535 -8.59 -100.47 -8.73
C ILE A 535 -9.15 -99.65 -7.54
N GLU A 536 -8.65 -99.85 -6.32
CA GLU A 536 -9.10 -99.11 -5.13
C GLU A 536 -8.54 -97.69 -5.14
N VAL A 537 -7.26 -97.54 -5.51
CA VAL A 537 -6.61 -96.23 -5.66
C VAL A 537 -7.25 -95.45 -6.80
N LEU A 538 -7.50 -96.10 -7.95
CA LEU A 538 -8.20 -95.51 -9.09
C LEU A 538 -9.60 -95.02 -8.73
N ASN A 539 -10.42 -95.86 -8.08
CA ASN A 539 -11.79 -95.47 -7.71
C ASN A 539 -11.82 -94.33 -6.69
N ARG A 540 -10.85 -94.30 -5.75
CA ARG A 540 -10.72 -93.18 -4.80
C ARG A 540 -10.35 -91.88 -5.53
N ALA A 541 -9.36 -91.92 -6.41
CA ALA A 541 -8.94 -90.76 -7.20
C ALA A 541 -10.08 -90.26 -8.11
N ILE A 542 -10.81 -91.16 -8.78
CA ILE A 542 -11.99 -90.80 -9.61
C ILE A 542 -13.07 -90.10 -8.76
N LYS A 543 -13.32 -90.57 -7.53
CA LYS A 543 -14.31 -89.97 -6.63
C LYS A 543 -13.90 -88.57 -6.16
N GLU A 544 -12.61 -88.34 -5.90
CA GLU A 544 -12.07 -87.02 -5.56
C GLU A 544 -12.12 -86.04 -6.75
N CYS A 545 -12.11 -86.56 -7.98
CA CYS A 545 -12.23 -85.77 -9.21
C CYS A 545 -13.68 -85.44 -9.64
N GLN A 546 -14.66 -85.53 -8.73
CA GLN A 546 -16.05 -85.14 -9.02
C GLN A 546 -16.11 -83.66 -9.47
N GLY A 547 -16.67 -83.45 -10.66
CA GLY A 547 -16.78 -82.15 -11.33
C GLY A 547 -15.69 -81.84 -12.35
N MET A 548 -14.71 -82.72 -12.57
CA MET A 548 -13.78 -82.59 -13.70
C MET A 548 -14.44 -82.99 -15.02
N PRO A 549 -14.01 -82.42 -16.17
CA PRO A 549 -14.52 -82.82 -17.47
C PRO A 549 -14.24 -84.30 -17.75
N GLU A 550 -15.24 -84.99 -18.31
CA GLU A 550 -15.22 -86.44 -18.55
C GLU A 550 -14.03 -86.88 -19.43
N SER A 551 -13.56 -86.00 -20.33
CA SER A 551 -12.36 -86.20 -21.15
C SER A 551 -11.09 -86.44 -20.33
N SER A 552 -10.97 -85.82 -19.14
CA SER A 552 -9.82 -85.97 -18.25
C SER A 552 -9.86 -87.27 -17.44
N LEU A 553 -11.05 -87.85 -17.27
CA LEU A 553 -11.26 -89.10 -16.51
C LEU A 553 -11.32 -90.34 -17.40
N GLN A 554 -11.42 -90.16 -18.73
CA GLN A 554 -11.61 -91.23 -19.70
C GLN A 554 -10.54 -92.33 -19.61
N ALA A 555 -9.26 -91.96 -19.41
CA ALA A 555 -8.16 -92.91 -19.28
C ALA A 555 -8.27 -93.76 -18.00
N ALA A 556 -8.69 -93.15 -16.88
CA ALA A 556 -8.89 -93.86 -15.61
C ALA A 556 -10.11 -94.79 -15.67
N PHE A 557 -11.23 -94.34 -16.25
CA PHE A 557 -12.40 -95.20 -16.46
C PHE A 557 -12.09 -96.39 -17.37
N ALA A 558 -11.34 -96.18 -18.46
CA ALA A 558 -10.89 -97.26 -19.32
C ALA A 558 -9.99 -98.27 -18.58
N ALA A 559 -9.06 -97.78 -17.74
CA ALA A 559 -8.20 -98.63 -16.92
C ALA A 559 -8.99 -99.46 -15.90
N VAL A 560 -9.95 -98.85 -15.19
CA VAL A 560 -10.83 -99.56 -14.24
C VAL A 560 -11.64 -100.64 -14.96
N SER A 561 -12.25 -100.31 -16.10
CA SER A 561 -13.05 -101.28 -16.87
C SER A 561 -12.21 -102.48 -17.32
N HIS A 562 -10.97 -102.25 -17.78
CA HIS A 562 -10.08 -103.33 -18.20
C HIS A 562 -9.61 -104.20 -17.03
N ILE A 563 -9.28 -103.59 -15.88
CA ILE A 563 -8.93 -104.33 -14.64
C ILE A 563 -10.11 -105.22 -14.21
N GLN A 564 -11.33 -104.68 -14.20
CA GLN A 564 -12.53 -105.45 -13.85
C GLN A 564 -12.76 -106.64 -14.79
N GLN A 565 -12.52 -106.47 -16.09
CA GLN A 565 -12.63 -107.56 -17.05
C GLN A 565 -11.62 -108.68 -16.76
N LEU A 566 -10.35 -108.33 -16.48
CA LEU A 566 -9.31 -109.31 -16.15
C LEU A 566 -9.60 -110.05 -14.84
N LEU A 567 -10.09 -109.36 -13.82
CA LEU A 567 -10.49 -109.99 -12.55
C LEU A 567 -11.70 -110.92 -12.74
N ALA A 568 -12.66 -110.56 -13.60
CA ALA A 568 -13.78 -111.43 -13.93
C ALA A 568 -13.32 -112.69 -14.68
N GLU A 569 -12.40 -112.56 -15.64
CA GLU A 569 -11.78 -113.70 -16.33
C GLU A 569 -11.03 -114.62 -15.34
N LEU A 570 -10.26 -114.04 -14.41
CA LEU A 570 -9.53 -114.79 -13.37
C LEU A 570 -10.50 -115.56 -12.46
N THR A 571 -11.58 -114.92 -12.02
CA THR A 571 -12.60 -115.55 -11.17
C THR A 571 -13.29 -116.71 -11.89
N ALA A 572 -13.60 -116.56 -13.18
CA ALA A 572 -14.17 -117.64 -13.98
C ALA A 572 -13.20 -118.84 -14.10
N CYS A 573 -11.90 -118.59 -14.26
CA CYS A 573 -10.89 -119.65 -14.32
C CYS A 573 -10.73 -120.40 -12.99
N ILE A 574 -10.80 -119.68 -11.85
CA ILE A 574 -10.81 -120.30 -10.51
C ILE A 574 -12.00 -121.25 -10.38
N GLN A 575 -13.19 -120.83 -10.84
CA GLN A 575 -14.41 -121.65 -10.78
C GLN A 575 -14.35 -122.88 -11.68
N GLN A 576 -13.76 -122.78 -12.87
CA GLN A 576 -13.58 -123.91 -13.79
C GLN A 576 -12.56 -124.94 -13.29
N LYS A 577 -11.72 -124.56 -12.31
CA LYS A 577 -10.67 -125.42 -11.71
C LYS A 577 -9.73 -126.09 -12.73
N SER A 578 -9.66 -125.52 -13.94
CA SER A 578 -8.71 -125.93 -14.96
C SER A 578 -7.38 -125.24 -14.70
N ILE A 579 -6.35 -126.02 -14.38
CA ILE A 579 -5.02 -125.49 -14.10
C ILE A 579 -4.44 -124.72 -15.30
N GLN A 580 -4.70 -125.17 -16.53
CA GLN A 580 -4.21 -124.50 -17.74
C GLN A 580 -4.90 -123.16 -17.98
N ALA A 581 -6.22 -123.09 -17.78
CA ALA A 581 -6.98 -121.84 -17.88
C ALA A 581 -6.55 -120.85 -16.81
N LEU A 582 -6.39 -121.32 -15.56
CA LEU A 582 -5.96 -120.52 -14.43
C LEU A 582 -4.53 -119.96 -14.61
N CYS A 583 -3.57 -120.79 -15.05
CA CYS A 583 -2.21 -120.33 -15.38
C CYS A 583 -2.21 -119.26 -16.48
N THR A 584 -3.04 -119.45 -17.51
CA THR A 584 -3.14 -118.49 -18.62
C THR A 584 -3.73 -117.16 -18.16
N ALA A 585 -4.78 -117.20 -17.32
CA ALA A 585 -5.40 -116.00 -16.75
C ALA A 585 -4.45 -115.26 -15.81
N ILE A 586 -3.73 -115.97 -14.91
CA ILE A 586 -2.72 -115.38 -14.03
C ILE A 586 -1.61 -114.71 -14.85
N LYS A 587 -1.14 -115.36 -15.93
CA LYS A 587 -0.11 -114.79 -16.81
C LYS A 587 -0.59 -113.53 -17.51
N LYS A 588 -1.82 -113.51 -18.04
CA LYS A 588 -2.43 -112.31 -18.63
C LYS A 588 -2.52 -111.18 -17.60
N CYS A 589 -2.96 -111.49 -16.38
CA CYS A 589 -3.07 -110.48 -15.33
C CYS A 589 -1.71 -109.90 -14.92
N ARG A 590 -0.67 -110.75 -14.80
CA ARG A 590 0.71 -110.31 -14.55
C ARG A 590 1.29 -109.47 -15.69
N GLN A 591 1.02 -109.84 -16.94
CA GLN A 591 1.44 -109.06 -18.11
C GLN A 591 0.79 -107.67 -18.17
N TYR A 592 -0.45 -107.56 -17.68
CA TYR A 592 -1.13 -106.28 -17.54
C TYR A 592 -0.64 -105.46 -16.32
N GLY A 593 0.09 -106.09 -15.40
CA GLY A 593 0.66 -105.45 -14.21
C GLY A 593 -0.28 -105.39 -13.01
N LEU A 594 -1.27 -106.31 -12.92
CA LEU A 594 -2.13 -106.40 -11.74
C LEU A 594 -1.30 -106.72 -10.49
N PRO A 595 -1.58 -106.05 -9.35
CA PRO A 595 -0.85 -106.28 -8.11
C PRO A 595 -1.06 -107.72 -7.62
N GLU A 596 -0.03 -108.31 -6.99
CA GLU A 596 -0.08 -109.71 -6.55
C GLU A 596 -1.21 -109.99 -5.57
N ARG A 597 -1.62 -109.00 -4.75
CA ARG A 597 -2.77 -109.07 -3.84
C ARG A 597 -4.03 -109.54 -4.55
N ASP A 598 -4.28 -109.03 -5.76
CA ASP A 598 -5.48 -109.35 -6.53
C ASP A 598 -5.39 -110.72 -7.23
N LEU A 599 -4.19 -111.34 -7.22
CA LEU A 599 -3.91 -112.68 -7.77
C LEU A 599 -3.81 -113.76 -6.69
N GLU A 600 -3.78 -113.40 -5.40
CA GLU A 600 -3.53 -114.31 -4.28
C GLU A 600 -4.48 -115.52 -4.29
N GLN A 601 -5.79 -115.29 -4.48
CA GLN A 601 -6.79 -116.37 -4.49
C GLN A 601 -6.58 -117.33 -5.67
N ALA A 602 -6.20 -116.81 -6.84
CA ALA A 602 -5.92 -117.61 -8.02
C ALA A 602 -4.66 -118.46 -7.83
N LEU A 603 -3.59 -117.86 -7.28
CA LEU A 603 -2.32 -118.55 -7.00
C LEU A 603 -2.49 -119.64 -5.94
N ALA A 604 -3.26 -119.37 -4.87
CA ALA A 604 -3.57 -120.37 -3.85
C ALA A 604 -4.36 -121.56 -4.43
N THR A 605 -5.32 -121.28 -5.32
CA THR A 605 -6.10 -122.32 -6.00
C THR A 605 -5.22 -123.14 -6.95
N GLN A 606 -4.31 -122.50 -7.68
CA GLN A 606 -3.33 -123.19 -8.54
C GLN A 606 -2.46 -124.14 -7.72
N CYS A 607 -1.86 -123.66 -6.63
CA CYS A 607 -0.99 -124.47 -5.76
C CYS A 607 -1.72 -125.69 -5.22
N HIS A 608 -2.97 -125.53 -4.77
CA HIS A 608 -3.76 -126.64 -4.25
C HIS A 608 -4.06 -127.71 -5.31
N ILE A 609 -4.38 -127.30 -6.55
CA ILE A 609 -4.61 -128.24 -7.66
C ILE A 609 -3.30 -128.98 -8.02
N GLU A 610 -2.15 -128.30 -8.03
CA GLU A 610 -0.84 -128.91 -8.27
C GLU A 610 -0.47 -129.96 -7.21
N GLU A 611 -0.73 -129.68 -5.93
CA GLU A 611 -0.52 -130.63 -4.84
C GLU A 611 -1.37 -131.90 -4.99
N LEU A 612 -2.63 -131.74 -5.38
CA LEU A 612 -3.55 -132.86 -5.59
C LEU A 612 -3.11 -133.73 -6.78
N LEU A 613 -2.71 -133.12 -7.89
CA LEU A 613 -2.16 -133.85 -9.05
C LEU A 613 -0.86 -134.58 -8.70
N ALA A 614 -0.01 -133.99 -7.85
CA ALA A 614 1.21 -134.64 -7.38
C ALA A 614 0.92 -135.87 -6.51
N LYS A 615 -0.09 -135.81 -5.63
CA LYS A 615 -0.55 -136.97 -4.85
C LYS A 615 -1.11 -138.07 -5.75
N LEU A 616 -1.92 -137.70 -6.75
CA LEU A 616 -2.50 -138.63 -7.72
C LEU A 616 -1.41 -139.39 -8.47
N LYS A 617 -0.40 -138.66 -8.96
CA LYS A 617 0.76 -139.24 -9.65
C LYS A 617 1.56 -140.19 -8.75
N LEU A 618 1.76 -139.83 -7.48
CA LEU A 618 2.44 -140.69 -6.51
C LEU A 618 1.72 -142.02 -6.31
N GLY A 619 0.38 -141.99 -6.20
CA GLY A 619 -0.44 -143.20 -6.09
C GLY A 619 -0.32 -144.11 -7.32
N VAL A 620 -0.32 -143.52 -8.52
CA VAL A 620 -0.11 -144.26 -9.78
C VAL A 620 1.28 -144.89 -9.83
N ASP A 621 2.32 -144.11 -9.54
CA ASP A 621 3.72 -144.54 -9.62
C ASP A 621 4.05 -145.65 -8.60
N GLN A 622 3.44 -145.60 -7.41
CA GLN A 622 3.64 -146.62 -6.37
C GLN A 622 2.77 -147.86 -6.56
N SER A 623 1.79 -147.81 -7.47
CA SER A 623 0.78 -148.85 -7.63
C SER A 623 0.11 -149.26 -6.31
N ASP A 624 -0.03 -148.29 -5.39
CA ASP A 624 -0.64 -148.46 -4.08
C ASP A 624 -2.12 -148.06 -4.18
N LEU A 625 -3.00 -149.05 -4.07
CA LEU A 625 -4.44 -148.84 -4.22
C LEU A 625 -5.02 -147.93 -3.13
N GLU A 626 -4.52 -148.00 -1.89
CA GLU A 626 -5.01 -147.16 -0.79
C GLU A 626 -4.63 -145.69 -1.02
N VAL A 627 -3.39 -145.43 -1.44
CA VAL A 627 -2.92 -144.08 -1.75
C VAL A 627 -3.63 -143.52 -2.99
N LEU A 628 -3.77 -144.33 -4.04
CA LEU A 628 -4.38 -143.92 -5.29
C LEU A 628 -5.89 -143.63 -5.14
N SER A 629 -6.64 -144.51 -4.47
CA SER A 629 -8.08 -144.30 -4.23
C SER A 629 -8.34 -143.07 -3.34
N SER A 630 -7.53 -142.87 -2.30
CA SER A 630 -7.59 -141.66 -1.47
C SER A 630 -7.28 -140.39 -2.28
N ALA A 631 -6.26 -140.42 -3.13
CA ALA A 631 -5.90 -139.29 -3.97
C ALA A 631 -6.99 -138.98 -5.03
N ILE A 632 -7.57 -140.00 -5.65
CA ILE A 632 -8.70 -139.86 -6.59
C ILE A 632 -9.89 -139.22 -5.88
N GLN A 633 -10.26 -139.71 -4.70
CA GLN A 633 -11.37 -139.17 -3.92
C GLN A 633 -11.12 -137.72 -3.49
N GLU A 634 -9.91 -137.40 -3.02
CA GLU A 634 -9.52 -136.01 -2.72
C GLU A 634 -9.66 -135.12 -3.95
N CYS A 635 -9.19 -135.57 -5.12
CA CYS A 635 -9.32 -134.78 -6.35
C CYS A 635 -10.78 -134.61 -6.82
N GLN A 636 -11.63 -135.63 -6.65
CA GLN A 636 -13.07 -135.52 -6.92
C GLN A 636 -13.76 -134.53 -5.99
N THR A 637 -13.44 -134.56 -4.68
CA THR A 637 -14.00 -133.59 -3.72
C THR A 637 -13.50 -132.17 -3.97
N ALA A 638 -12.25 -132.03 -4.43
CA ALA A 638 -11.71 -130.77 -4.91
C ALA A 638 -12.30 -130.35 -6.27
N GLY A 639 -13.09 -131.19 -6.93
CA GLY A 639 -13.79 -130.89 -8.17
C GLY A 639 -12.86 -130.77 -9.38
N LEU A 640 -11.75 -131.52 -9.39
CA LEU A 640 -10.92 -131.61 -10.60
C LEU A 640 -11.72 -132.28 -11.73
N PRO A 641 -11.53 -131.84 -12.98
CA PRO A 641 -12.23 -132.42 -14.11
C PRO A 641 -11.83 -133.90 -14.29
N GLU A 642 -12.80 -134.75 -14.64
CA GLU A 642 -12.58 -136.19 -14.80
C GLU A 642 -11.46 -136.51 -15.81
N SER A 643 -11.20 -135.63 -16.78
CA SER A 643 -10.10 -135.76 -17.75
C SER A 643 -8.74 -135.93 -17.08
N ASP A 644 -8.53 -135.26 -15.95
CA ASP A 644 -7.24 -135.26 -15.23
C ASP A 644 -7.11 -136.49 -14.30
N LEU A 645 -8.21 -137.24 -14.10
CA LEU A 645 -8.28 -138.43 -13.26
C LEU A 645 -8.24 -139.74 -14.07
N LEU A 646 -8.38 -139.67 -15.39
CA LEU A 646 -8.48 -140.84 -16.27
C LEU A 646 -7.31 -141.82 -16.13
N GLU A 647 -6.08 -141.32 -16.04
CA GLU A 647 -4.87 -142.15 -15.93
C GLU A 647 -4.81 -142.86 -14.56
N ALA A 648 -5.26 -142.17 -13.50
CA ALA A 648 -5.35 -142.73 -12.15
C ALA A 648 -6.44 -143.80 -12.04
N PHE A 649 -7.63 -143.57 -12.61
CA PHE A 649 -8.69 -144.60 -12.67
C PHE A 649 -8.24 -145.84 -13.44
N ALA A 650 -7.52 -145.67 -14.54
CA ALA A 650 -6.99 -146.79 -15.31
C ALA A 650 -5.96 -147.61 -14.52
N ALA A 651 -5.10 -146.93 -13.73
CA ALA A 651 -4.14 -147.59 -12.85
C ALA A 651 -4.84 -148.32 -11.69
N GLU A 652 -5.83 -147.70 -11.05
CA GLU A 652 -6.65 -148.29 -9.98
C GLU A 652 -7.30 -149.60 -10.45
N ALA A 653 -8.02 -149.56 -11.58
CA ALA A 653 -8.67 -150.74 -12.16
C ALA A 653 -7.69 -151.87 -12.52
N ASN A 654 -6.48 -151.52 -12.97
CA ASN A 654 -5.44 -152.52 -13.29
C ASN A 654 -4.89 -153.19 -12.02
N ILE A 655 -4.66 -152.43 -10.95
CA ILE A 655 -4.21 -152.95 -9.66
C ILE A 655 -5.27 -153.88 -9.07
N GLU A 656 -6.56 -153.48 -9.10
CA GLU A 656 -7.66 -154.33 -8.65
C GLU A 656 -7.75 -155.65 -9.41
N GLN A 657 -7.57 -155.62 -10.74
CA GLN A 657 -7.58 -156.83 -11.57
C GLN A 657 -6.40 -157.77 -11.21
N LEU A 658 -5.21 -157.23 -10.95
CA LEU A 658 -4.05 -158.02 -10.54
C LEU A 658 -4.25 -158.66 -9.16
N LEU A 659 -4.86 -157.95 -8.21
CA LEU A 659 -5.22 -158.50 -6.91
C LEU A 659 -6.29 -159.60 -7.02
N ALA A 660 -7.25 -159.45 -7.93
CA ALA A 660 -8.25 -160.47 -8.21
C ALA A 660 -7.64 -161.75 -8.80
N ASP A 661 -6.74 -161.61 -9.78
CA ASP A 661 -5.98 -162.72 -10.37
C ASP A 661 -5.14 -163.45 -9.30
N LEU A 662 -4.51 -162.71 -8.39
CA LEU A 662 -3.73 -163.25 -7.28
C LEU A 662 -4.59 -164.04 -6.28
N LYS A 663 -5.77 -163.51 -5.89
CA LYS A 663 -6.73 -164.23 -5.04
C LYS A 663 -7.24 -165.51 -5.70
N ALA A 664 -7.57 -165.46 -6.98
CA ALA A 664 -8.04 -166.63 -7.73
C ALA A 664 -6.98 -167.74 -7.78
N ALA A 665 -5.72 -167.38 -8.04
CA ALA A 665 -4.62 -168.34 -8.02
C ALA A 665 -4.43 -168.96 -6.62
N THR A 666 -4.55 -168.15 -5.56
CA THR A 666 -4.42 -168.58 -4.15
C THR A 666 -5.49 -169.59 -3.77
N GLY A 667 -6.73 -169.36 -4.21
CA GLY A 667 -7.84 -170.29 -4.00
C GLY A 667 -7.67 -171.64 -4.72
N GLN A 668 -7.13 -171.63 -5.94
CA GLN A 668 -6.92 -172.87 -6.73
C GLN A 668 -5.81 -173.76 -6.16
N LYS A 669 -4.91 -173.19 -5.33
CA LYS A 669 -3.73 -173.87 -4.78
C LYS A 669 -2.84 -174.52 -5.86
N ASP A 670 -2.93 -174.04 -7.10
CA ASP A 670 -2.02 -174.42 -8.19
C ASP A 670 -0.76 -173.56 -8.08
N ILE A 671 0.35 -174.20 -7.76
CA ILE A 671 1.63 -173.52 -7.58
C ILE A 671 2.11 -172.80 -8.86
N GLN A 672 1.77 -173.30 -10.05
CA GLN A 672 2.14 -172.66 -11.30
C GLN A 672 1.26 -171.44 -11.59
N ALA A 673 -0.04 -171.51 -11.28
CA ALA A 673 -0.92 -170.35 -11.33
C ALA A 673 -0.46 -169.28 -10.33
N LEU A 674 -0.10 -169.69 -9.10
CA LEU A 674 0.38 -168.78 -8.06
C LEU A 674 1.66 -168.06 -8.45
N ASN A 675 2.65 -168.81 -8.96
CA ASN A 675 3.91 -168.23 -9.41
C ASN A 675 3.70 -167.23 -10.54
N ARG A 676 2.78 -167.52 -11.48
CA ARG A 676 2.44 -166.59 -12.56
C ARG A 676 1.75 -165.33 -12.03
N ALA A 677 0.80 -165.46 -11.12
CA ALA A 677 0.10 -164.32 -10.53
C ALA A 677 1.05 -163.44 -9.70
N ILE A 678 1.86 -164.03 -8.83
CA ILE A 678 2.88 -163.30 -8.04
C ILE A 678 3.89 -162.61 -8.95
N ALA A 679 4.34 -163.27 -10.02
CA ALA A 679 5.26 -162.66 -10.98
C ALA A 679 4.61 -161.47 -11.71
N LYS A 680 3.35 -161.59 -12.12
CA LYS A 680 2.59 -160.48 -12.73
C LYS A 680 2.44 -159.30 -11.76
N CYS A 681 2.04 -159.55 -10.52
CA CYS A 681 1.92 -158.52 -9.49
C CYS A 681 3.26 -157.83 -9.21
N ARG A 682 4.36 -158.58 -9.10
CA ARG A 682 5.71 -158.00 -8.97
C ARG A 682 6.12 -157.18 -10.19
N HIS A 683 5.78 -157.62 -11.40
CA HIS A 683 6.13 -156.87 -12.61
C HIS A 683 5.33 -155.59 -12.76
N ALA A 684 4.09 -155.59 -12.27
CA ALA A 684 3.25 -154.40 -12.17
C ALA A 684 3.58 -153.53 -10.95
N GLY A 685 4.61 -153.87 -10.16
CA GLY A 685 5.07 -153.05 -9.05
C GLY A 685 4.18 -153.10 -7.79
N LEU A 686 3.26 -154.07 -7.69
CA LEU A 686 2.39 -154.16 -6.51
C LEU A 686 3.22 -154.35 -5.23
N PRO A 687 2.82 -153.71 -4.11
CA PRO A 687 3.48 -153.87 -2.82
C PRO A 687 3.56 -155.34 -2.41
N GLU A 688 4.68 -155.78 -1.83
CA GLU A 688 4.81 -157.16 -1.33
C GLU A 688 3.76 -157.52 -0.26
N ARG A 689 3.23 -156.51 0.46
CA ARG A 689 2.14 -156.65 1.42
C ARG A 689 0.91 -157.32 0.78
N ASP A 690 0.56 -156.92 -0.44
CA ASP A 690 -0.63 -157.43 -1.11
C ASP A 690 -0.42 -158.83 -1.71
N MET A 691 0.84 -159.23 -1.89
CA MET A 691 1.21 -160.57 -2.36
C MET A 691 1.44 -161.57 -1.22
N MET A 692 1.42 -161.13 0.04
CA MET A 692 1.88 -161.92 1.18
C MET A 692 1.06 -163.19 1.38
N GLU A 693 -0.27 -163.11 1.28
CA GLU A 693 -1.19 -164.26 1.42
C GLU A 693 -0.93 -165.33 0.34
N ALA A 694 -0.68 -164.90 -0.89
CA ALA A 694 -0.30 -165.80 -1.97
C ALA A 694 1.08 -166.43 -1.72
N LEU A 695 2.08 -165.66 -1.29
CA LEU A 695 3.42 -166.17 -0.97
C LEU A 695 3.39 -167.22 0.15
N GLU A 696 2.60 -167.01 1.21
CA GLU A 696 2.41 -168.01 2.26
C GLU A 696 1.75 -169.30 1.73
N THR A 697 0.75 -169.16 0.87
CA THR A 697 0.07 -170.31 0.26
C THR A 697 1.01 -171.11 -0.64
N LYS A 698 1.86 -170.43 -1.43
CA LYS A 698 2.93 -171.07 -2.21
C LYS A 698 3.85 -171.88 -1.31
N LEU A 699 4.32 -171.30 -0.20
CA LEU A 699 5.21 -171.96 0.75
C LEU A 699 4.57 -173.23 1.33
N LYS A 700 3.30 -173.16 1.75
CA LYS A 700 2.55 -174.33 2.25
C LYS A 700 2.43 -175.43 1.20
N ILE A 701 2.12 -175.09 -0.06
CA ILE A 701 2.03 -176.08 -1.15
C ILE A 701 3.40 -176.71 -1.43
N MET A 702 4.48 -175.92 -1.45
CA MET A 702 5.84 -176.45 -1.62
C MET A 702 6.25 -177.40 -0.50
N GLU A 703 5.88 -177.08 0.74
CA GLU A 703 6.16 -177.96 1.89
C GLU A 703 5.42 -179.30 1.77
N LEU A 704 4.15 -179.28 1.35
CA LEU A 704 3.35 -180.49 1.10
C LEU A 704 3.94 -181.34 -0.03
N LEU A 705 4.32 -180.72 -1.16
CA LEU A 705 4.97 -181.42 -2.27
C LEU A 705 6.32 -182.03 -1.86
N GLY A 706 7.10 -181.31 -1.03
CA GLY A 706 8.34 -181.82 -0.46
C GLY A 706 8.14 -183.05 0.43
N ARG A 707 7.08 -183.07 1.26
CA ARG A 707 6.71 -184.22 2.08
C ARG A 707 6.27 -185.42 1.24
N LEU A 708 5.45 -185.20 0.20
CA LEU A 708 5.05 -186.24 -0.77
C LEU A 708 6.26 -186.90 -1.42
N GLN A 709 7.22 -186.10 -1.90
CA GLN A 709 8.39 -186.62 -2.62
C GLN A 709 9.34 -187.41 -1.70
N MET A 710 9.47 -187.03 -0.43
CA MET A 710 10.17 -187.83 0.58
C MET A 710 9.50 -189.18 0.84
N GLY A 711 8.16 -189.21 0.93
CA GLY A 711 7.38 -190.44 1.08
C GLY A 711 7.56 -191.41 -0.09
N VAL A 712 7.52 -190.90 -1.33
CA VAL A 712 7.80 -191.70 -2.54
C VAL A 712 9.19 -192.34 -2.49
N ASN A 713 10.23 -191.56 -2.15
CA ASN A 713 11.60 -192.04 -2.14
C ASN A 713 11.88 -193.10 -1.07
N ARG A 714 11.20 -193.03 0.08
CA ARG A 714 11.33 -194.01 1.16
C ARG A 714 10.46 -195.26 0.97
N LYS A 715 9.58 -195.26 -0.05
CA LYS A 715 8.53 -196.28 -0.23
C LYS A 715 7.70 -196.45 1.05
N ASP A 716 7.53 -195.37 1.79
CA ASP A 716 6.86 -195.35 3.08
C ASP A 716 5.38 -194.99 2.84
N LEU A 717 4.55 -196.03 2.80
CA LEU A 717 3.12 -195.91 2.50
C LEU A 717 2.38 -195.08 3.55
N GLU A 718 2.85 -195.04 4.80
CA GLU A 718 2.26 -194.20 5.85
C GLU A 718 2.49 -192.72 5.56
N VAL A 719 3.71 -192.34 5.18
CA VAL A 719 4.05 -190.95 4.82
C VAL A 719 3.32 -190.50 3.56
N LEU A 720 3.13 -191.39 2.59
CA LEU A 720 2.34 -191.11 1.39
C LEU A 720 0.86 -190.92 1.70
N SER A 721 0.28 -191.71 2.60
CA SER A 721 -1.11 -191.57 3.00
C SER A 721 -1.37 -190.23 3.69
N ILE A 722 -0.47 -189.80 4.58
CA ILE A 722 -0.62 -188.53 5.33
C ILE A 722 -0.45 -187.32 4.42
N ALA A 723 0.33 -187.42 3.34
CA ALA A 723 0.59 -186.29 2.44
C ALA A 723 -0.42 -186.18 1.29
N ILE A 724 -1.23 -187.21 1.03
CA ILE A 724 -2.35 -187.18 0.08
C ILE A 724 -3.64 -186.68 0.73
N GLN A 725 -3.84 -186.98 2.03
CA GLN A 725 -4.87 -186.34 2.84
C GLN A 725 -4.53 -184.86 3.07
#